data_AF-A0A3N5ZK24-F1
#
_entry.id   AF-A0A3N5ZK24-F1
#
_cell.length_a   1.000
_cell.length_b   1.000
_cell.length_c   1.000
_cell.angle_alpha   90.00
_cell.angle_beta   90.00
_cell.angle_gamma   90.00
#
_symmetry.space_group_name_H-M   'P 1'
#
loop_
_entity.id
_entity.type
_entity.pdbx_description
1 polymer ?
#
loop_
_entity_poly.entity_id
_entity_poly.type
_entity_poly.pdbx_seq_one_letter_code
_entity_poly.pdbx_strand_id
1 'polypeptide(L)'
;MRGAWHPWERRRLACTGAAGVWERRRLACTGAAVQARRLRSQGPAAPVQARRLRSQGAAAPVQARRLRSQRSSPSTATSLGGLPATLAILLVFALLFPQPAHAYVGPGAGFAFVTSFFTLLAAFFLGVFYLLTSPIRALVRALYAGRAPVGEVRRVVIVGLDGMDPLLAEKYMAEGKLPNFRRLKEQGGFAPLATSYPAISPVAWSSFMTGVDASHHNIFDFVTRDPGTYLPMLSSAQVTAPRRTLSLGSWVFPLGKTRIIGYRRSRTFWSVLGASGIFSTVIRVPITFPVEEFNGVLLAGMCVPDLKGSQGSFTFYTTDPGDKRETSAGSKYVVTREADVIRTSLYGPDNPLRRTKEPLSVPLTIHLNEATGKVKIEICGERVELAQGTYSPWVPIVFRAGFGFRARGICRFYVMRSSPHLELYVTPIQIDPVKPALPVSHPFVYSVYLSKLLGRFSTLGLAEDTSAFNEGFLDEKGFLDQAYLYQEERERVFFSALERTRRGVCACVFDVTDRIQHMFFNSLDGKASSGNADAARYQGVIEELYLRMDTFVGRTLDKLGPEDVLFIMSDHGFSAFRRGVDLNTWLHRHGYLVLKDGKTVGSEWLQDVDWEKTRAYSLGLAGIFINRKGREARGIVSRDGDLKSLKAELARGLSGLRDPATSEVAITRVLDTERAFPGPYADEGPDLLVCYNRGFRSSWECATGRVTGEVFADNEKPWSGDHCMDPELVPGVLFSTRRLKA
;
A
#
# COMPACT_ATOMS: atom_id res chain seq x y z
N MET A 1 -43.35 -32.22 -24.12
CA MET A 1 -42.42 -33.34 -23.90
C MET A 1 -41.22 -32.84 -23.11
N ARG A 2 -40.94 -33.51 -21.97
CA ARG A 2 -39.73 -33.59 -21.09
C ARG A 2 -38.53 -32.70 -21.46
N GLY A 3 -37.80 -31.97 -20.60
CA GLY A 3 -37.47 -31.99 -19.15
C GLY A 3 -36.01 -31.47 -19.05
N ALA A 4 -35.41 -30.95 -17.98
CA ALA A 4 -35.74 -30.67 -16.59
C ALA A 4 -34.71 -29.62 -16.10
N TRP A 5 -35.13 -28.66 -15.26
CA TRP A 5 -34.21 -27.76 -14.51
C TRP A 5 -34.33 -28.04 -13.01
N HIS A 6 -33.18 -28.08 -12.33
CA HIS A 6 -33.02 -28.40 -10.91
C HIS A 6 -33.48 -27.24 -10.00
N PRO A 7 -34.01 -27.48 -8.78
CA PRO A 7 -34.73 -26.48 -7.99
C PRO A 7 -33.86 -25.86 -6.88
N TRP A 8 -33.45 -24.59 -7.05
CA TRP A 8 -32.93 -23.75 -5.96
C TRP A 8 -33.52 -22.33 -5.92
N GLU A 9 -34.42 -21.98 -6.85
CA GLU A 9 -34.94 -20.60 -7.02
C GLU A 9 -36.30 -20.30 -6.36
N ARG A 10 -36.86 -21.19 -5.52
CA ARG A 10 -38.15 -20.92 -4.84
C ARG A 10 -38.09 -21.18 -3.34
N ARG A 11 -37.52 -20.23 -2.59
CA ARG A 11 -37.85 -19.96 -1.18
C ARG A 11 -37.09 -18.71 -0.67
N ARG A 12 -37.63 -17.52 -0.95
CA ARG A 12 -37.45 -16.30 -0.13
C ARG A 12 -38.53 -15.25 -0.47
N LEU A 13 -39.78 -15.66 -0.34
CA LEU A 13 -40.96 -14.78 -0.27
C LEU A 13 -41.93 -15.42 0.71
N ALA A 14 -41.58 -15.38 2.00
CA ALA A 14 -42.45 -15.57 3.16
C ALA A 14 -41.56 -15.60 4.41
N CYS A 15 -41.46 -14.47 5.11
CA CYS A 15 -41.24 -14.36 6.56
C CYS A 15 -41.23 -12.88 6.94
N THR A 16 -42.39 -12.25 6.80
CA THR A 16 -42.78 -11.05 7.54
C THR A 16 -43.75 -11.49 8.63
N GLY A 17 -43.43 -11.26 9.90
CA GLY A 17 -44.42 -11.28 10.99
C GLY A 17 -44.05 -12.05 12.27
N ALA A 18 -44.18 -11.35 13.40
CA ALA A 18 -44.24 -11.78 14.82
C ALA A 18 -42.90 -12.18 15.50
N ALA A 19 -42.31 -11.33 16.35
CA ALA A 19 -42.63 -11.00 17.77
C ALA A 19 -42.07 -12.05 18.77
N GLY A 20 -41.37 -11.72 19.85
CA GLY A 20 -41.05 -10.42 20.43
C GLY A 20 -40.20 -10.50 21.72
N VAL A 21 -40.27 -9.40 22.48
CA VAL A 21 -39.95 -9.23 23.91
C VAL A 21 -38.50 -9.44 24.34
N TRP A 22 -37.71 -8.36 24.36
CA TRP A 22 -36.77 -8.12 25.46
C TRP A 22 -36.85 -6.67 25.93
N GLU A 23 -36.85 -6.56 27.25
CA GLU A 23 -37.38 -5.48 28.04
C GLU A 23 -36.39 -4.35 28.26
N ARG A 24 -36.95 -3.17 28.52
CA ARG A 24 -36.29 -1.88 28.72
C ARG A 24 -35.38 -1.93 29.97
N ARG A 25 -34.14 -1.46 29.83
CA ARG A 25 -33.48 -0.70 30.90
C ARG A 25 -33.02 0.65 30.36
N ARG A 26 -33.81 1.67 30.68
CA ARG A 26 -33.42 3.08 30.59
C ARG A 26 -32.40 3.34 31.69
N LEU A 27 -31.24 3.88 31.32
CA LEU A 27 -30.45 4.74 32.19
C LEU A 27 -30.33 6.09 31.48
N ALA A 28 -31.07 7.06 32.02
CA ALA A 28 -30.96 8.46 31.67
C ALA A 28 -29.90 9.09 32.58
N CYS A 29 -28.97 9.85 32.00
CA CYS A 29 -28.29 11.02 32.58
C CYS A 29 -27.67 11.78 31.39
N THR A 30 -28.40 12.74 30.81
CA THR A 30 -28.32 14.19 31.06
C THR A 30 -27.16 14.88 30.32
N GLY A 31 -27.52 15.51 29.21
CA GLY A 31 -27.27 16.92 28.90
C GLY A 31 -25.84 17.48 28.97
N ALA A 32 -25.27 17.76 27.81
CA ALA A 32 -24.49 18.99 27.61
C ALA A 32 -24.70 19.49 26.17
N ALA A 33 -25.25 20.68 26.07
CA ALA A 33 -25.68 21.32 24.85
C ALA A 33 -24.51 21.88 24.03
N VAL A 34 -24.78 21.89 22.72
CA VAL A 34 -24.28 22.74 21.65
C VAL A 34 -23.75 24.11 22.12
N GLN A 35 -22.51 24.42 21.76
CA GLN A 35 -22.11 25.80 21.44
C GLN A 35 -21.31 25.81 20.14
N ALA A 36 -22.03 26.03 19.04
CA ALA A 36 -21.48 26.44 17.77
C ALA A 36 -21.00 27.89 17.87
N ARG A 37 -19.67 28.11 17.84
CA ARG A 37 -19.11 29.46 17.65
C ARG A 37 -19.00 29.78 16.17
N ARG A 38 -19.82 30.75 15.78
CA ARG A 38 -19.72 31.53 14.54
C ARG A 38 -18.32 32.12 14.40
N LEU A 39 -17.65 31.89 13.28
CA LEU A 39 -16.61 32.78 12.78
C LEU A 39 -17.11 33.39 11.48
N ARG A 40 -17.33 34.70 11.53
CA ARG A 40 -17.72 35.55 10.41
C ARG A 40 -16.52 35.75 9.47
N SER A 41 -16.79 35.51 8.19
CA SER A 41 -16.35 36.27 7.01
C SER A 41 -15.19 37.27 7.15
N GLN A 42 -14.10 37.01 6.42
CA GLN A 42 -13.44 38.02 5.61
C GLN A 42 -13.27 37.48 4.18
N GLY A 43 -13.61 38.31 3.20
CA GLY A 43 -13.80 37.97 1.79
C GLY A 43 -12.51 37.70 0.99
N PRO A 44 -12.64 37.43 -0.32
CA PRO A 44 -11.57 36.89 -1.14
C PRO A 44 -10.64 37.98 -1.65
N ALA A 45 -9.33 37.72 -1.62
CA ALA A 45 -8.36 38.49 -2.37
C ALA A 45 -8.39 38.05 -3.85
N ALA A 46 -8.53 39.04 -4.73
CA ALA A 46 -8.58 38.94 -6.19
C ALA A 46 -7.24 38.45 -6.81
N PRO A 47 -7.24 37.96 -8.06
CA PRO A 47 -6.08 37.31 -8.68
C PRO A 47 -5.09 38.34 -9.24
N VAL A 48 -3.79 38.13 -8.99
CA VAL A 48 -2.73 38.93 -9.62
C VAL A 48 -2.34 38.30 -10.96
N GLN A 49 -2.43 39.14 -11.99
CA GLN A 49 -2.15 38.87 -13.39
C GLN A 49 -0.70 38.42 -13.64
N ALA A 50 -0.56 37.44 -14.54
CA ALA A 50 0.69 37.10 -15.18
C ALA A 50 1.17 38.25 -16.08
N ARG A 51 2.40 38.73 -15.87
CA ARG A 51 3.07 39.67 -16.78
C ARG A 51 4.34 39.04 -17.33
N ARG A 52 4.33 38.76 -18.64
CA ARG A 52 5.52 38.48 -19.45
C ARG A 52 6.42 39.72 -19.46
N LEU A 53 7.72 39.56 -19.28
CA LEU A 53 8.72 40.52 -19.76
C LEU A 53 9.96 39.77 -20.28
N ARG A 54 10.33 40.12 -21.52
CA ARG A 54 11.58 39.80 -22.21
C ARG A 54 12.67 40.79 -21.81
N SER A 55 13.93 40.34 -21.78
CA SER A 55 15.17 41.08 -22.10
C SER A 55 16.33 40.07 -22.02
N GLN A 56 17.01 39.63 -23.10
CA GLN A 56 18.04 40.30 -23.93
C GLN A 56 19.15 41.05 -23.17
N GLY A 57 20.41 40.71 -23.52
CA GLY A 57 21.68 41.35 -23.11
C GLY A 57 22.66 40.35 -22.47
N ALA A 58 23.45 39.55 -23.19
CA ALA A 58 24.71 39.87 -23.89
C ALA A 58 25.91 40.22 -22.96
N ALA A 59 26.90 39.32 -22.87
CA ALA A 59 28.34 39.61 -22.95
C ALA A 59 29.16 38.31 -22.86
N ALA A 60 30.14 38.18 -23.75
CA ALA A 60 31.03 37.03 -23.95
C ALA A 60 32.42 37.26 -23.27
N PRO A 61 33.52 36.57 -23.62
CA PRO A 61 34.20 35.62 -22.72
C PRO A 61 35.65 36.00 -22.39
N VAL A 62 36.29 35.26 -21.46
CA VAL A 62 37.75 35.27 -21.31
C VAL A 62 38.29 33.85 -21.43
N GLN A 63 39.25 33.73 -22.34
CA GLN A 63 39.99 32.54 -22.76
C GLN A 63 41.14 32.16 -21.80
N ALA A 64 41.70 30.99 -22.12
CA ALA A 64 43.07 30.51 -21.91
C ALA A 64 43.20 29.48 -20.77
N ARG A 65 43.91 28.35 -20.93
CA ARG A 65 44.88 27.94 -21.95
C ARG A 65 45.04 26.42 -21.88
N ARG A 66 45.21 25.77 -23.03
CA ARG A 66 45.59 24.36 -23.18
C ARG A 66 47.07 24.16 -22.81
N LEU A 67 47.40 23.01 -22.23
CA LEU A 67 48.64 22.29 -22.50
C LEU A 67 48.35 20.77 -22.62
N ARG A 68 48.56 20.25 -23.84
CA ARG A 68 48.95 18.86 -24.16
C ARG A 68 50.38 18.62 -23.60
N SER A 69 50.95 17.43 -23.40
CA SER A 69 50.95 16.19 -24.19
C SER A 69 51.75 15.09 -23.45
N GLN A 70 51.46 13.83 -23.81
CA GLN A 70 52.38 12.67 -23.98
C GLN A 70 52.98 12.01 -22.70
N ARG A 71 52.61 10.77 -22.39
CA ARG A 71 53.08 9.45 -22.91
C ARG A 71 54.51 9.12 -22.50
N SER A 72 54.68 8.13 -21.60
CA SER A 72 55.36 6.85 -21.86
C SER A 72 55.61 6.06 -20.55
N SER A 73 55.25 4.78 -20.58
CA SER A 73 55.78 3.67 -19.75
C SER A 73 56.93 3.01 -20.55
N PRO A 74 57.94 2.30 -19.98
CA PRO A 74 57.73 1.01 -19.29
C PRO A 74 58.75 0.60 -18.20
N SER A 75 58.48 -0.60 -17.66
CA SER A 75 59.21 -1.54 -16.78
C SER A 75 60.75 -1.51 -16.72
N THR A 76 61.31 -1.88 -15.55
CA THR A 76 62.09 -3.12 -15.32
C THR A 76 62.45 -3.34 -13.83
N ALA A 77 62.58 -4.61 -13.47
CA ALA A 77 62.93 -5.15 -12.15
C ALA A 77 64.41 -4.98 -11.79
N THR A 78 64.76 -4.95 -10.49
CA THR A 78 65.77 -5.84 -9.85
C THR A 78 66.07 -5.52 -8.37
N SER A 79 66.26 -6.61 -7.62
CA SER A 79 67.13 -6.86 -6.45
C SER A 79 66.98 -6.09 -5.13
N LEU A 80 66.70 -6.89 -4.08
CA LEU A 80 67.01 -6.65 -2.68
C LEU A 80 68.50 -6.34 -2.46
N GLY A 81 68.79 -5.27 -1.74
CA GLY A 81 70.12 -4.97 -1.19
C GLY A 81 70.00 -4.06 0.03
N GLY A 82 70.36 -4.61 1.19
CA GLY A 82 70.84 -3.92 2.40
C GLY A 82 70.07 -2.71 2.95
N LEU A 83 69.31 -2.91 4.03
CA LEU A 83 68.99 -1.81 4.95
C LEU A 83 70.31 -1.33 5.60
N PRO A 84 70.71 -0.04 5.46
CA PRO A 84 71.94 0.47 6.06
C PRO A 84 71.81 0.49 7.59
N ALA A 85 72.90 0.18 8.29
CA ALA A 85 73.00 0.07 9.75
C ALA A 85 72.46 1.30 10.52
N THR A 86 72.37 2.46 9.86
CA THR A 86 71.73 3.67 10.38
C THR A 86 70.23 3.52 10.62
N LEU A 87 69.50 2.74 9.82
CA LEU A 87 68.06 2.51 10.06
C LEU A 87 67.81 1.56 11.23
N ALA A 88 68.69 0.57 11.43
CA ALA A 88 68.62 -0.34 12.58
C ALA A 88 68.95 0.39 13.89
N ILE A 89 69.95 1.30 13.87
CA ILE A 89 70.29 2.13 15.04
C ILE A 89 69.16 3.11 15.38
N LEU A 90 68.51 3.72 14.38
CA LEU A 90 67.34 4.59 14.60
C LEU A 90 66.14 3.84 15.18
N LEU A 91 65.90 2.59 14.75
CA LEU A 91 64.86 1.72 15.31
C LEU A 91 65.15 1.31 16.75
N VAL A 92 66.41 1.01 17.07
CA VAL A 92 66.83 0.70 18.45
C VAL A 92 66.74 1.94 19.34
N PHE A 93 67.11 3.13 18.84
CA PHE A 93 66.96 4.39 19.58
C PHE A 93 65.49 4.76 19.82
N ALA A 94 64.60 4.50 18.85
CA ALA A 94 63.15 4.72 18.99
C ALA A 94 62.48 3.74 19.98
N LEU A 95 63.03 2.53 20.15
CA LEU A 95 62.55 1.54 21.12
C LEU A 95 63.10 1.77 22.54
N LEU A 96 64.30 2.34 22.67
CA LEU A 96 64.94 2.61 23.97
C LEU A 96 64.48 3.92 24.63
N PHE A 97 63.86 4.83 23.87
CA PHE A 97 63.30 6.09 24.38
C PHE A 97 61.83 6.27 23.94
N PRO A 98 60.88 5.49 24.47
CA PRO A 98 59.47 5.79 24.25
C PRO A 98 59.18 7.15 24.90
N GLN A 99 59.06 8.19 24.07
CA GLN A 99 58.38 9.41 24.47
C GLN A 99 57.01 8.98 25.02
N PRO A 100 56.55 9.47 26.18
CA PRO A 100 55.21 9.19 26.63
C PRO A 100 54.27 9.70 25.54
N ALA A 101 53.78 8.78 24.71
CA ALA A 101 52.65 9.03 23.86
C ALA A 101 51.49 9.23 24.82
N HIS A 102 51.29 10.47 25.25
CA HIS A 102 50.00 10.92 25.71
C HIS A 102 49.09 10.71 24.50
N ALA A 103 48.50 9.52 24.42
CA ALA A 103 47.38 9.26 23.56
C ALA A 103 46.32 10.26 24.03
N TYR A 104 46.24 11.39 23.33
CA TYR A 104 45.18 12.36 23.52
C TYR A 104 43.91 11.66 23.07
N VAL A 105 43.31 10.94 24.03
CA VAL A 105 41.95 10.48 23.99
C VAL A 105 41.14 11.77 24.04
N GLY A 106 40.86 12.36 22.87
CA GLY A 106 40.14 13.62 22.78
C GLY A 106 38.85 13.55 23.58
N PRO A 107 38.27 14.71 23.99
CA PRO A 107 37.14 14.76 24.91
C PRO A 107 36.00 13.82 24.53
N GLY A 108 35.83 13.54 23.24
CA GLY A 108 34.86 12.59 22.69
C GLY A 108 34.93 11.16 23.25
N ALA A 109 36.11 10.63 23.60
CA ALA A 109 36.20 9.27 24.15
C ALA A 109 35.95 9.22 25.66
N GLY A 110 36.26 10.29 26.40
CA GLY A 110 35.73 10.52 27.75
C GLY A 110 34.21 10.64 27.74
N PHE A 111 33.65 11.44 26.82
CA PHE A 111 32.19 11.55 26.64
C PHE A 111 31.55 10.23 26.22
N ALA A 112 32.17 9.45 25.34
CA ALA A 112 31.68 8.13 24.93
C ALA A 112 31.69 7.12 26.10
N PHE A 113 32.75 7.10 26.90
CA PHE A 113 32.84 6.26 28.09
C PHE A 113 31.80 6.66 29.14
N VAL A 114 31.70 7.95 29.45
CA VAL A 114 30.76 8.51 30.41
C VAL A 114 29.31 8.25 29.96
N THR A 115 28.98 8.52 28.69
CA THR A 115 27.62 8.27 28.17
C THR A 115 27.28 6.79 28.12
N SER A 116 28.22 5.92 27.73
CA SER A 116 27.99 4.46 27.72
C SER A 116 27.83 3.90 29.13
N PHE A 117 28.66 4.35 30.08
CA PHE A 117 28.57 3.99 31.49
C PHE A 117 27.24 4.46 32.10
N PHE A 118 26.85 5.71 31.90
CA PHE A 118 25.57 6.22 32.41
C PHE A 118 24.37 5.57 31.73
N THR A 119 24.48 5.15 30.46
CA THR A 119 23.41 4.40 29.78
C THR A 119 23.27 3.00 30.38
N LEU A 120 24.38 2.30 30.64
CA LEU A 120 24.37 1.01 31.33
C LEU A 120 23.85 1.13 32.76
N LEU A 121 24.28 2.16 33.49
CA LEU A 121 23.86 2.44 34.84
C LEU A 121 22.36 2.77 34.91
N ALA A 122 21.87 3.61 33.99
CA ALA A 122 20.45 3.92 33.85
C ALA A 122 19.65 2.67 33.47
N ALA A 123 20.14 1.83 32.55
CA ALA A 123 19.48 0.58 32.20
C ALA A 123 19.43 -0.41 33.37
N PHE A 124 20.51 -0.49 34.16
CA PHE A 124 20.57 -1.29 35.38
C PHE A 124 19.53 -0.82 36.40
N PHE A 125 19.50 0.48 36.73
CA PHE A 125 18.52 1.03 37.66
C PHE A 125 17.09 0.93 37.12
N LEU A 126 16.87 1.09 35.82
CA LEU A 126 15.57 0.87 35.20
C LEU A 126 15.15 -0.60 35.32
N GLY A 127 16.08 -1.54 35.14
CA GLY A 127 15.87 -2.97 35.35
C GLY A 127 15.52 -3.31 36.79
N VAL A 128 16.29 -2.78 37.76
CA VAL A 128 16.02 -2.91 39.20
C VAL A 128 14.65 -2.30 39.55
N PHE A 129 14.35 -1.09 39.06
CA PHE A 129 13.04 -0.46 39.22
C PHE A 129 11.92 -1.32 38.64
N TYR A 130 12.10 -1.91 37.45
CA TYR A 130 11.12 -2.80 36.83
C TYR A 130 10.88 -4.08 37.64
N LEU A 131 11.93 -4.60 38.28
CA LEU A 131 11.91 -5.78 39.13
C LEU A 131 11.22 -5.47 40.46
N LEU A 132 11.59 -4.37 41.13
CA LEU A 132 11.00 -3.88 42.37
C LEU A 132 9.53 -3.47 42.21
N THR A 133 9.17 -2.90 41.06
CA THR A 133 7.77 -2.58 40.75
C THR A 133 7.01 -3.78 40.19
N SER A 134 7.64 -4.92 39.89
CA SER A 134 6.94 -6.08 39.33
C SER A 134 5.85 -6.66 40.25
N PRO A 135 5.99 -6.74 41.60
CA PRO A 135 4.94 -7.24 42.48
C PRO A 135 3.76 -6.27 42.53
N ILE A 136 4.04 -4.96 42.58
CA ILE A 136 3.03 -3.90 42.55
C ILE A 136 2.29 -3.92 41.21
N ARG A 137 3.00 -4.04 40.08
CA ARG A 137 2.37 -4.14 38.75
C ARG A 137 1.62 -5.45 38.58
N ALA A 138 2.09 -6.56 39.16
CA ALA A 138 1.37 -7.83 39.17
C ALA A 138 0.09 -7.72 40.00
N LEU A 139 0.14 -7.06 41.16
CA LEU A 139 -1.01 -6.77 42.01
C LEU A 139 -1.99 -5.82 41.31
N VAL A 140 -1.52 -4.72 40.72
CA VAL A 140 -2.33 -3.79 39.93
C VAL A 140 -2.95 -4.52 38.73
N ARG A 141 -2.23 -5.39 38.04
CA ARG A 141 -2.80 -6.23 36.98
C ARG A 141 -3.83 -7.21 37.54
N ALA A 142 -3.59 -7.83 38.69
CA ALA A 142 -4.54 -8.74 39.30
C ALA A 142 -5.83 -8.04 39.78
N LEU A 143 -5.73 -6.78 40.20
CA LEU A 143 -6.84 -5.96 40.70
C LEU A 143 -7.59 -5.21 39.59
N TYR A 144 -6.89 -4.74 38.54
CA TYR A 144 -7.43 -3.85 37.52
C TYR A 144 -7.42 -4.40 36.09
N ALA A 145 -6.62 -5.43 35.77
CA ALA A 145 -6.80 -6.13 34.51
C ALA A 145 -7.99 -7.07 34.71
N GLY A 146 -9.11 -6.80 34.03
CA GLY A 146 -10.17 -7.79 33.93
C GLY A 146 -9.55 -9.12 33.55
N ARG A 147 -9.82 -10.19 34.33
CA ARG A 147 -9.30 -11.51 34.00
C ARG A 147 -9.77 -11.83 32.58
N ALA A 148 -8.82 -12.08 31.68
CA ALA A 148 -9.16 -12.51 30.33
C ALA A 148 -10.09 -13.73 30.46
N PRO A 149 -11.26 -13.72 29.81
CA PRO A 149 -12.17 -14.83 29.93
C PRO A 149 -11.49 -16.11 29.45
N VAL A 150 -11.73 -17.22 30.16
CA VAL A 150 -11.27 -18.54 29.70
C VAL A 150 -12.21 -18.95 28.57
N GLY A 151 -11.76 -18.77 27.34
CA GLY A 151 -12.49 -19.24 26.16
C GLY A 151 -12.28 -20.73 25.92
N GLU A 152 -13.21 -21.37 25.21
CA GLU A 152 -13.08 -22.74 24.70
C GLU A 152 -11.93 -22.91 23.70
N VAL A 153 -11.43 -21.79 23.16
CA VAL A 153 -10.32 -21.74 22.21
C VAL A 153 -9.12 -21.12 22.90
N ARG A 154 -7.98 -21.79 22.82
CA ARG A 154 -6.72 -21.27 23.36
C ARG A 154 -6.19 -20.12 22.50
N ARG A 155 -6.19 -20.33 21.18
CA ARG A 155 -5.69 -19.37 20.18
C ARG A 155 -6.49 -19.46 18.88
N VAL A 156 -6.84 -18.30 18.33
CA VAL A 156 -7.41 -18.17 16.99
C VAL A 156 -6.34 -17.65 16.04
N VAL A 157 -6.12 -18.37 14.95
CA VAL A 157 -5.22 -17.98 13.85
C VAL A 157 -6.10 -17.61 12.67
N ILE A 158 -5.93 -16.40 12.15
CA ILE A 158 -6.65 -15.92 10.97
C ILE A 158 -5.62 -15.62 9.90
N VAL A 159 -5.74 -16.29 8.76
CA VAL A 159 -4.93 -16.05 7.58
C VAL A 159 -5.85 -15.52 6.50
N GLY A 160 -5.63 -14.29 6.10
CA GLY A 160 -6.22 -13.72 4.91
C GLY A 160 -5.37 -14.05 3.68
N LEU A 161 -5.98 -14.63 2.66
CA LEU A 161 -5.40 -14.76 1.32
C LEU A 161 -6.21 -13.82 0.43
N ASP A 162 -5.76 -12.57 0.31
CA ASP A 162 -6.49 -11.49 -0.37
C ASP A 162 -6.89 -11.95 -1.77
N GLY A 163 -8.16 -11.80 -2.14
CA GLY A 163 -8.63 -12.19 -3.46
C GLY A 163 -8.66 -13.69 -3.80
N MET A 164 -8.42 -14.63 -2.87
CA MET A 164 -8.51 -16.06 -3.21
C MET A 164 -9.93 -16.41 -3.69
N ASP A 165 -10.03 -17.05 -4.85
CA ASP A 165 -11.31 -17.35 -5.50
C ASP A 165 -11.84 -18.74 -5.09
N PRO A 166 -13.11 -18.86 -4.65
CA PRO A 166 -13.69 -20.13 -4.23
C PRO A 166 -13.82 -21.14 -5.37
N LEU A 167 -14.11 -20.70 -6.60
CA LEU A 167 -14.29 -21.62 -7.73
C LEU A 167 -12.95 -22.23 -8.15
N LEU A 168 -11.88 -21.44 -8.17
CA LEU A 168 -10.52 -21.94 -8.40
C LEU A 168 -10.07 -22.87 -7.26
N ALA A 169 -10.34 -22.52 -6.01
CA ALA A 169 -10.03 -23.38 -4.87
C ALA A 169 -10.74 -24.74 -4.98
N GLU A 170 -12.04 -24.75 -5.29
CA GLU A 170 -12.80 -25.99 -5.50
C GLU A 170 -12.29 -26.81 -6.67
N LYS A 171 -12.02 -26.17 -7.81
CA LYS A 171 -11.46 -26.81 -9.00
C LYS A 171 -10.16 -27.53 -8.65
N TYR A 172 -9.18 -26.83 -8.08
CA TYR A 172 -7.87 -27.41 -7.81
C TYR A 172 -7.89 -28.43 -6.64
N MET A 173 -8.81 -28.31 -5.68
CA MET A 173 -9.06 -29.39 -4.71
C MET A 173 -9.63 -30.65 -5.39
N ALA A 174 -10.58 -30.49 -6.32
CA ALA A 174 -11.18 -31.60 -7.06
C ALA A 174 -10.16 -32.31 -7.97
N GLU A 175 -9.22 -31.55 -8.54
CA GLU A 175 -8.08 -32.08 -9.31
C GLU A 175 -6.99 -32.73 -8.45
N GLY A 176 -7.13 -32.72 -7.11
CA GLY A 176 -6.15 -33.31 -6.18
C GLY A 176 -4.88 -32.48 -5.97
N LYS A 177 -4.86 -31.23 -6.47
CA LYS A 177 -3.71 -30.32 -6.41
C LYS A 177 -3.56 -29.59 -5.08
N LEU A 178 -4.66 -29.44 -4.31
CA LEU A 178 -4.67 -28.73 -3.03
C LEU A 178 -4.98 -29.67 -1.84
N PRO A 179 -4.08 -30.60 -1.48
CA PRO A 179 -4.33 -31.59 -0.43
C PRO A 179 -4.52 -30.98 0.96
N ASN A 180 -3.86 -29.87 1.30
CA ASN A 180 -4.00 -29.24 2.61
C ASN A 180 -5.30 -28.46 2.76
N PHE A 181 -5.71 -27.73 1.72
CA PHE A 181 -7.04 -27.12 1.68
C PHE A 181 -8.14 -28.17 1.71
N ARG A 182 -7.99 -29.28 0.98
CA ARG A 182 -8.91 -30.40 1.02
C ARG A 182 -9.02 -30.97 2.44
N ARG A 183 -7.88 -31.21 3.10
CA ARG A 183 -7.85 -31.67 4.51
C ARG A 183 -8.57 -30.69 5.44
N LEU A 184 -8.37 -29.38 5.26
CA LEU A 184 -9.03 -28.35 6.05
C LEU A 184 -10.56 -28.34 5.84
N LYS A 185 -11.00 -28.47 4.58
CA LYS A 185 -12.41 -28.61 4.19
C LYS A 185 -13.06 -29.83 4.83
N GLU A 186 -12.37 -30.97 4.83
CA GLU A 186 -12.87 -32.24 5.40
C GLU A 186 -12.91 -32.20 6.94
N GLN A 187 -11.95 -31.52 7.58
CA GLN A 187 -11.85 -31.43 9.05
C GLN A 187 -12.90 -30.51 9.68
N GLY A 188 -13.04 -29.27 9.16
CA GLY A 188 -13.96 -28.28 9.72
C GLY A 188 -14.99 -27.83 8.69
N GLY A 189 -14.55 -27.21 7.60
CA GLY A 189 -15.45 -26.86 6.52
C GLY A 189 -14.86 -25.86 5.54
N PHE A 190 -15.58 -25.71 4.42
CA PHE A 190 -15.35 -24.71 3.39
C PHE A 190 -16.70 -24.12 2.96
N ALA A 191 -16.77 -22.81 2.83
CA ALA A 191 -17.91 -22.11 2.27
C ALA A 191 -17.46 -20.88 1.47
N PRO A 192 -18.16 -20.53 0.37
CA PRO A 192 -18.06 -19.20 -0.21
C PRO A 192 -18.46 -18.15 0.83
N LEU A 193 -17.64 -17.11 0.98
CA LEU A 193 -17.87 -16.01 1.92
C LEU A 193 -18.42 -14.80 1.17
N ALA A 194 -19.59 -14.31 1.57
CA ALA A 194 -20.13 -13.07 1.01
C ALA A 194 -19.16 -11.89 1.29
N THR A 195 -18.86 -11.12 0.25
CA THR A 195 -17.99 -9.93 0.34
C THR A 195 -18.78 -8.66 0.69
N SER A 196 -18.07 -7.54 0.88
CA SER A 196 -18.64 -6.24 1.19
C SER A 196 -19.31 -5.58 -0.02
N TYR A 197 -20.05 -4.50 0.25
CA TYR A 197 -20.59 -3.61 -0.77
C TYR A 197 -19.91 -2.23 -0.66
N PRO A 198 -19.09 -1.81 -1.64
CA PRO A 198 -18.66 -2.56 -2.83
C PRO A 198 -17.63 -3.67 -2.50
N ALA A 199 -17.42 -4.60 -3.44
CA ALA A 199 -16.44 -5.70 -3.34
C ALA A 199 -15.02 -5.18 -3.61
N ILE A 200 -14.51 -4.32 -2.72
CA ILE A 200 -13.22 -3.64 -2.86
C ILE A 200 -12.42 -3.90 -1.58
N SER A 201 -11.16 -4.32 -1.69
CA SER A 201 -10.35 -4.81 -0.56
C SER A 201 -10.29 -3.86 0.66
N PRO A 202 -10.03 -2.54 0.53
CA PRO A 202 -10.13 -1.61 1.66
C PRO A 202 -11.48 -1.61 2.39
N VAL A 203 -12.58 -1.84 1.67
CA VAL A 203 -13.93 -1.93 2.24
C VAL A 203 -14.10 -3.26 2.96
N ALA A 204 -13.78 -4.36 2.29
CA ALA A 204 -13.97 -5.71 2.79
C ALA A 204 -13.12 -5.98 4.03
N TRP A 205 -11.83 -5.60 4.03
CA TRP A 205 -10.96 -5.74 5.20
C TRP A 205 -11.34 -4.81 6.36
N SER A 206 -11.90 -3.63 6.07
CA SER A 206 -12.48 -2.75 7.10
C SER A 206 -13.74 -3.38 7.72
N SER A 207 -14.59 -4.02 6.91
CA SER A 207 -15.76 -4.76 7.38
C SER A 207 -15.35 -5.98 8.21
N PHE A 208 -14.34 -6.75 7.77
CA PHE A 208 -13.76 -7.87 8.53
C PHE A 208 -13.32 -7.44 9.92
N MET A 209 -12.54 -6.37 10.02
CA MET A 209 -11.97 -5.97 11.30
C MET A 209 -12.99 -5.32 12.24
N THR A 210 -14.05 -4.69 11.73
CA THR A 210 -15.01 -3.93 12.54
C THR A 210 -16.34 -4.66 12.76
N GLY A 211 -16.67 -5.67 11.95
CA GLY A 211 -17.92 -6.40 12.02
C GLY A 211 -19.15 -5.62 11.52
N VAL A 212 -18.95 -4.49 10.83
CA VAL A 212 -20.00 -3.60 10.31
C VAL A 212 -19.72 -3.25 8.85
N ASP A 213 -20.72 -2.75 8.13
CA ASP A 213 -20.60 -2.37 6.73
C ASP A 213 -19.94 -0.98 6.51
N ALA A 214 -19.72 -0.62 5.24
CA ALA A 214 -19.06 0.61 4.81
C ALA A 214 -19.65 1.89 5.43
N SER A 215 -20.98 1.95 5.60
CA SER A 215 -21.66 3.11 6.16
C SER A 215 -21.40 3.32 7.66
N HIS A 216 -20.79 2.35 8.35
CA HIS A 216 -20.41 2.44 9.77
C HIS A 216 -18.90 2.63 9.97
N HIS A 217 -18.06 2.16 9.05
CA HIS A 217 -16.61 2.31 9.15
C HIS A 217 -16.02 3.38 8.22
N ASN A 218 -16.83 4.03 7.38
CA ASN A 218 -16.45 5.18 6.55
C ASN A 218 -15.39 4.88 5.48
N ILE A 219 -15.28 3.63 5.02
CA ILE A 219 -14.37 3.25 3.92
C ILE A 219 -15.24 2.68 2.81
N PHE A 220 -15.30 3.36 1.67
CA PHE A 220 -16.15 2.99 0.54
C PHE A 220 -15.36 2.62 -0.72
N ASP A 221 -14.07 2.96 -0.77
CA ASP A 221 -13.19 2.84 -1.94
C ASP A 221 -11.72 3.04 -1.48
N PHE A 222 -10.74 3.00 -2.38
CA PHE A 222 -9.36 3.48 -2.19
C PHE A 222 -9.26 5.00 -2.14
N VAL A 223 -10.10 5.69 -2.91
CA VAL A 223 -10.17 7.15 -2.96
C VAL A 223 -11.58 7.64 -2.66
N THR A 224 -11.68 8.70 -1.87
CA THR A 224 -12.92 9.47 -1.70
C THR A 224 -12.73 10.86 -2.27
N ARG A 225 -13.80 11.64 -2.33
CA ARG A 225 -13.77 13.04 -2.75
C ARG A 225 -13.78 13.98 -1.56
N ASP A 226 -13.07 15.09 -1.65
CA ASP A 226 -13.30 16.25 -0.78
C ASP A 226 -14.59 16.96 -1.25
N PRO A 227 -15.65 17.06 -0.44
CA PRO A 227 -16.86 17.80 -0.84
C PRO A 227 -16.64 19.30 -1.08
N GLY A 228 -15.58 19.87 -0.49
CA GLY A 228 -15.20 21.27 -0.62
C GLY A 228 -14.51 21.60 -1.95
N THR A 229 -13.76 20.65 -2.50
CA THR A 229 -12.89 20.88 -3.67
C THR A 229 -13.15 19.93 -4.84
N TYR A 230 -13.93 18.87 -4.63
CA TYR A 230 -14.18 17.74 -5.54
C TYR A 230 -12.94 16.90 -5.87
N LEU A 231 -11.78 17.22 -5.29
CA LEU A 231 -10.54 16.53 -5.55
C LEU A 231 -10.49 15.17 -4.83
N PRO A 232 -9.79 14.18 -5.39
CA PRO A 232 -9.58 12.90 -4.74
C PRO A 232 -8.75 13.07 -3.46
N MET A 233 -9.09 12.26 -2.47
CA MET A 233 -8.36 12.05 -1.24
C MET A 233 -8.24 10.55 -0.99
N LEU A 234 -7.15 10.10 -0.37
CA LEU A 234 -7.08 8.72 0.10
C LEU A 234 -8.17 8.48 1.15
N SER A 235 -8.94 7.42 0.97
CA SER A 235 -10.05 7.07 1.86
C SER A 235 -9.58 6.58 3.23
N SER A 236 -8.32 6.16 3.35
CA SER A 236 -7.77 5.49 4.53
C SER A 236 -7.13 6.46 5.51
N ALA A 237 -6.13 7.21 5.05
CA ALA A 237 -5.32 8.06 5.90
C ALA A 237 -4.76 9.28 5.17
N GLN A 238 -4.56 10.38 5.92
CA GLN A 238 -3.87 11.57 5.47
C GLN A 238 -2.67 11.87 6.37
N VAL A 239 -1.49 12.00 5.76
CA VAL A 239 -0.27 12.45 6.44
C VAL A 239 -0.09 13.95 6.17
N THR A 240 -0.10 14.76 7.23
CA THR A 240 0.03 16.22 7.13
C THR A 240 1.27 16.71 7.87
N ALA A 241 1.95 17.68 7.26
CA ALA A 241 3.13 18.32 7.86
C ALA A 241 2.80 18.98 9.21
N PRO A 242 3.79 19.16 10.10
CA PRO A 242 3.60 19.82 11.38
C PRO A 242 2.99 21.22 11.23
N ARG A 243 1.98 21.54 12.04
CA ARG A 243 1.26 22.84 11.99
C ARG A 243 2.14 24.04 12.37
N ARG A 244 3.09 23.84 13.28
CA ARG A 244 3.99 24.89 13.74
C ARG A 244 5.34 24.69 13.09
N THR A 245 5.83 25.72 12.44
CA THR A 245 7.18 25.75 11.87
C THR A 245 7.85 27.06 12.27
N LEU A 246 9.17 27.03 12.45
CA LEU A 246 10.01 28.21 12.59
C LEU A 246 10.74 28.42 11.28
N SER A 247 10.51 29.55 10.61
CA SER A 247 11.25 29.87 9.39
C SER A 247 12.43 30.77 9.68
N LEU A 248 13.60 30.43 9.14
CA LEU A 248 14.80 31.28 9.17
C LEU A 248 15.42 31.33 7.76
N GLY A 249 15.19 32.42 7.03
CA GLY A 249 15.59 32.53 5.63
C GLY A 249 14.91 31.47 4.75
N SER A 250 15.70 30.66 4.03
CA SER A 250 15.21 29.53 3.23
C SER A 250 14.96 28.25 4.03
N TRP A 251 15.26 28.25 5.33
CA TRP A 251 15.08 27.11 6.22
C TRP A 251 13.73 27.13 6.94
N VAL A 252 13.15 25.95 7.11
CA VAL A 252 11.87 25.71 7.81
C VAL A 252 12.08 24.62 8.85
N PHE A 253 12.01 24.94 10.12
CA PHE A 253 12.19 23.96 11.19
C PHE A 253 10.82 23.53 11.73
N PRO A 254 10.42 22.26 11.56
CA PRO A 254 9.16 21.77 12.11
C PRO A 254 9.19 21.76 13.65
N LEU A 255 8.25 22.47 14.26
CA LEU A 255 8.03 22.54 15.71
C LEU A 255 6.86 21.61 16.09
N GLY A 256 7.02 20.31 15.89
CA GLY A 256 6.01 19.32 16.23
C GLY A 256 6.14 18.01 15.48
N LYS A 257 5.29 17.05 15.82
CA LYS A 257 5.20 15.77 15.11
C LYS A 257 4.31 15.90 13.87
N THR A 258 4.63 15.13 12.84
CA THR A 258 3.74 14.89 11.69
C THR A 258 2.39 14.39 12.19
N ARG A 259 1.29 14.95 11.66
CA ARG A 259 -0.06 14.53 12.04
C ARG A 259 -0.58 13.53 11.01
N ILE A 260 -0.95 12.34 11.48
CA ILE A 260 -1.54 11.28 10.67
C ILE A 260 -3.00 11.14 11.08
N ILE A 261 -3.90 11.32 10.13
CA ILE A 261 -5.35 11.24 10.35
C ILE A 261 -5.82 9.95 9.71
N GLY A 262 -6.44 9.05 10.48
CA GLY A 262 -7.15 7.90 9.96
C GLY A 262 -8.63 8.24 9.72
N TYR A 263 -9.15 7.85 8.57
CA TYR A 263 -10.54 8.05 8.19
C TYR A 263 -11.43 6.84 8.49
N ARG A 264 -10.85 5.64 8.66
CA ARG A 264 -11.58 4.47 9.13
C ARG A 264 -12.18 4.75 10.51
N ARG A 265 -13.47 4.50 10.62
CA ARG A 265 -14.27 4.59 11.85
C ARG A 265 -14.56 3.19 12.40
N SER A 266 -15.31 3.15 13.49
CA SER A 266 -15.64 1.92 14.22
C SER A 266 -14.43 1.22 14.88
N ARG A 267 -14.72 0.45 15.93
CA ARG A 267 -13.70 -0.26 16.71
C ARG A 267 -13.38 -1.60 16.05
N THR A 268 -12.12 -1.97 16.03
CA THR A 268 -11.71 -3.29 15.55
C THR A 268 -11.97 -4.37 16.58
N PHE A 269 -12.20 -5.60 16.16
CA PHE A 269 -12.46 -6.70 17.09
C PHE A 269 -11.23 -6.94 17.99
N TRP A 270 -10.00 -6.76 17.50
CA TRP A 270 -8.81 -6.88 18.36
C TRP A 270 -8.66 -5.74 19.37
N SER A 271 -9.19 -4.54 19.10
CA SER A 271 -9.33 -3.48 20.12
C SER A 271 -10.33 -3.91 21.22
N VAL A 272 -11.45 -4.55 20.84
CA VAL A 272 -12.44 -5.08 21.79
C VAL A 272 -11.86 -6.22 22.63
N LEU A 273 -11.14 -7.15 21.99
CA LEU A 273 -10.42 -8.23 22.67
C LEU A 273 -9.36 -7.67 23.62
N GLY A 274 -8.60 -6.67 23.17
CA GLY A 274 -7.57 -6.05 23.98
C GLY A 274 -8.12 -5.37 25.24
N ALA A 275 -9.26 -4.68 25.12
CA ALA A 275 -9.99 -4.12 26.26
C ALA A 275 -10.50 -5.20 27.24
N SER A 276 -10.71 -6.42 26.74
CA SER A 276 -11.11 -7.60 27.53
C SER A 276 -9.91 -8.42 28.04
N GLY A 277 -8.68 -7.90 27.91
CA GLY A 277 -7.46 -8.57 28.37
C GLY A 277 -6.94 -9.67 27.44
N ILE A 278 -7.53 -9.86 26.25
CA ILE A 278 -7.10 -10.87 25.27
C ILE A 278 -6.06 -10.25 24.33
N PHE A 279 -4.86 -10.84 24.30
CA PHE A 279 -3.76 -10.39 23.46
C PHE A 279 -4.00 -10.72 21.98
N SER A 280 -3.67 -9.79 21.09
CA SER A 280 -3.73 -10.01 19.63
C SER A 280 -2.42 -9.61 18.94
N THR A 281 -1.98 -10.43 17.98
CA THR A 281 -0.91 -10.12 17.02
C THR A 281 -1.55 -9.90 15.66
N VAL A 282 -1.39 -8.70 15.09
CA VAL A 282 -2.01 -8.28 13.83
C VAL A 282 -0.92 -7.93 12.83
N ILE A 283 -0.78 -8.70 11.75
CA ILE A 283 0.32 -8.56 10.79
C ILE A 283 -0.25 -8.24 9.42
N ARG A 284 0.05 -7.05 8.88
CA ARG A 284 -0.26 -6.67 7.50
C ARG A 284 -1.73 -6.75 7.12
N VAL A 285 -2.67 -6.76 8.07
CA VAL A 285 -4.10 -6.64 7.77
C VAL A 285 -4.33 -5.29 7.07
N PRO A 286 -4.98 -5.24 5.89
CA PRO A 286 -5.21 -3.99 5.18
C PRO A 286 -5.96 -2.94 6.01
N ILE A 287 -5.76 -1.64 5.72
CA ILE A 287 -6.41 -0.50 6.42
C ILE A 287 -6.09 -0.45 7.92
N THR A 288 -4.87 -0.82 8.27
CA THR A 288 -4.31 -0.68 9.62
C THR A 288 -3.27 0.44 9.75
N PHE A 289 -3.17 1.30 8.73
CA PHE A 289 -2.44 2.57 8.80
C PHE A 289 -3.42 3.76 8.83
N PRO A 290 -3.30 4.71 9.78
CA PRO A 290 -2.35 4.73 10.89
C PRO A 290 -2.56 3.58 11.88
N VAL A 291 -1.48 3.18 12.54
CA VAL A 291 -1.53 2.13 13.56
C VAL A 291 -2.42 2.54 14.73
N GLU A 292 -3.22 1.61 15.21
CA GLU A 292 -4.03 1.79 16.41
C GLU A 292 -3.37 1.16 17.63
N GLU A 293 -3.63 1.73 18.80
CA GLU A 293 -3.13 1.23 20.07
C GLU A 293 -4.14 0.26 20.71
N PHE A 294 -3.67 -0.92 21.09
CA PHE A 294 -4.44 -1.92 21.84
C PHE A 294 -3.50 -2.86 22.61
N ASN A 295 -4.07 -3.78 23.40
CA ASN A 295 -3.32 -4.81 24.10
C ASN A 295 -2.86 -5.90 23.11
N GLY A 296 -1.74 -5.65 22.44
CA GLY A 296 -1.26 -6.49 21.36
C GLY A 296 -0.07 -5.89 20.62
N VAL A 297 0.27 -6.51 19.50
CA VAL A 297 1.24 -5.98 18.54
C VAL A 297 0.62 -5.89 17.15
N LEU A 298 0.98 -4.87 16.39
CA LEU A 298 0.49 -4.62 15.05
C LEU A 298 1.63 -4.19 14.13
N LEU A 299 1.73 -4.82 12.97
CA LEU A 299 2.50 -4.34 11.83
C LEU A 299 1.51 -3.90 10.75
N ALA A 300 1.53 -2.63 10.34
CA ALA A 300 0.53 -2.08 9.44
C ALA A 300 0.61 -2.69 8.03
N GLY A 301 -0.56 -2.87 7.41
CA GLY A 301 -0.73 -3.31 6.03
C GLY A 301 -0.97 -2.15 5.06
N MET A 302 -1.92 -2.34 4.14
CA MET A 302 -2.34 -1.37 3.13
C MET A 302 -2.43 0.07 3.66
N CYS A 303 -2.04 1.02 2.80
CA CYS A 303 -1.99 2.48 3.02
C CYS A 303 -0.82 3.04 3.84
N VAL A 304 0.13 2.21 4.30
CA VAL A 304 1.45 2.72 4.67
C VAL A 304 2.10 3.32 3.42
N PRO A 305 2.48 4.60 3.40
CA PRO A 305 3.10 5.22 2.24
C PRO A 305 4.58 4.81 2.10
N ASP A 306 5.15 5.07 0.93
CA ASP A 306 6.59 5.04 0.75
C ASP A 306 7.27 6.25 1.44
N LEU A 307 8.60 6.31 1.40
CA LEU A 307 9.35 7.38 2.04
C LEU A 307 9.08 8.76 1.39
N LYS A 308 8.65 8.80 0.13
CA LYS A 308 8.24 10.03 -0.58
C LYS A 308 6.83 10.48 -0.18
N GLY A 309 6.05 9.61 0.46
CA GLY A 309 4.67 9.87 0.86
C GLY A 309 3.64 9.42 -0.18
N SER A 310 4.05 8.74 -1.26
CA SER A 310 3.14 8.20 -2.27
C SER A 310 2.70 6.77 -1.91
N GLN A 311 1.83 6.18 -2.74
CA GLN A 311 1.37 4.80 -2.62
C GLN A 311 2.23 3.83 -3.45
N GLY A 312 3.55 4.03 -3.47
CA GLY A 312 4.51 3.12 -4.12
C GLY A 312 5.09 3.67 -5.42
N SER A 313 5.83 4.79 -5.36
CA SER A 313 6.43 5.37 -6.57
C SER A 313 7.80 4.78 -6.88
N PHE A 314 7.87 3.97 -7.94
CA PHE A 314 9.11 3.35 -8.41
C PHE A 314 10.05 4.34 -9.09
N THR A 315 11.25 3.86 -9.42
CA THR A 315 12.21 4.60 -10.23
C THR A 315 12.82 3.70 -11.30
N PHE A 316 12.90 4.19 -12.52
CA PHE A 316 13.44 3.46 -13.67
C PHE A 316 14.55 4.28 -14.34
N TYR A 317 15.68 3.64 -14.62
CA TYR A 317 16.81 4.23 -15.34
C TYR A 317 17.03 3.51 -16.66
N THR A 318 17.20 4.27 -17.73
CA THR A 318 17.54 3.74 -19.06
C THR A 318 18.65 4.53 -19.75
N THR A 319 19.50 3.85 -20.51
CA THR A 319 20.44 4.52 -21.43
C THR A 319 19.93 4.61 -22.86
N ASP A 320 18.67 4.25 -23.12
CA ASP A 320 18.03 4.41 -24.42
C ASP A 320 17.41 5.82 -24.55
N PRO A 321 17.97 6.72 -25.38
CA PRO A 321 17.38 8.02 -25.63
C PRO A 321 16.07 7.96 -26.42
N GLY A 322 15.78 6.81 -27.07
CA GLY A 322 14.57 6.54 -27.82
C GLY A 322 13.41 5.99 -26.99
N ASP A 323 13.60 5.75 -25.69
CA ASP A 323 12.55 5.20 -24.82
C ASP A 323 11.41 6.22 -24.62
N LYS A 324 10.26 5.94 -25.25
CA LYS A 324 9.05 6.76 -25.21
C LYS A 324 8.06 6.41 -24.09
N ARG A 325 8.35 5.42 -23.23
CA ARG A 325 7.43 5.04 -22.14
C ARG A 325 7.18 6.21 -21.20
N GLU A 326 5.94 6.45 -20.83
CA GLU A 326 5.54 7.46 -19.85
C GLU A 326 4.97 6.78 -18.62
N THR A 327 5.10 7.41 -17.45
CA THR A 327 4.63 6.85 -16.18
C THR A 327 3.83 7.88 -15.40
N SER A 328 2.72 7.43 -14.82
CA SER A 328 1.91 8.21 -13.88
C SER A 328 2.19 7.84 -12.42
N ALA A 329 2.77 6.67 -12.18
CA ALA A 329 2.99 6.12 -10.84
C ALA A 329 4.43 6.23 -10.33
N GLY A 330 5.42 6.34 -11.22
CA GLY A 330 6.85 6.32 -10.90
C GLY A 330 7.65 7.49 -11.47
N SER A 331 8.94 7.27 -11.67
CA SER A 331 9.84 8.25 -12.30
C SER A 331 10.79 7.55 -13.26
N LYS A 332 10.88 8.06 -14.50
CA LYS A 332 11.81 7.58 -15.53
C LYS A 332 12.97 8.56 -15.71
N TYR A 333 14.20 8.04 -15.74
CA TYR A 333 15.40 8.82 -16.01
C TYR A 333 16.18 8.23 -17.19
N VAL A 334 16.31 9.01 -18.26
CA VAL A 334 17.27 8.72 -19.33
C VAL A 334 18.65 9.20 -18.88
N VAL A 335 19.59 8.28 -18.74
CA VAL A 335 20.93 8.53 -18.19
C VAL A 335 22.02 8.32 -19.23
N THR A 336 23.09 9.10 -19.13
CA THR A 336 24.23 8.99 -20.03
C THR A 336 25.26 8.00 -19.50
N ARG A 337 25.71 7.11 -20.38
CA ARG A 337 26.80 6.16 -20.12
C ARG A 337 28.13 6.76 -20.58
N GLU A 338 29.11 6.80 -19.69
CA GLU A 338 30.50 7.21 -19.97
C GLU A 338 31.41 5.98 -19.86
N ALA A 339 31.86 5.44 -20.99
CA ALA A 339 32.51 4.13 -21.06
C ALA A 339 31.64 3.06 -20.37
N ASP A 340 32.10 2.45 -19.28
CA ASP A 340 31.38 1.40 -18.53
C ASP A 340 30.70 1.92 -17.27
N VAL A 341 30.58 3.24 -17.11
CA VAL A 341 30.09 3.86 -15.87
C VAL A 341 28.96 4.85 -16.16
N ILE A 342 27.92 4.79 -15.35
CA ILE A 342 26.82 5.75 -15.30
C ILE A 342 26.84 6.41 -13.93
N ARG A 343 26.85 7.74 -13.92
CA ARG A 343 26.77 8.54 -12.69
C ARG A 343 25.45 9.31 -12.69
N THR A 344 24.62 9.04 -11.70
CA THR A 344 23.29 9.64 -11.56
C THR A 344 22.96 9.83 -10.08
N SER A 345 21.70 10.08 -9.76
CA SER A 345 21.20 10.20 -8.39
C SER A 345 19.90 9.43 -8.21
N LEU A 346 19.72 8.86 -7.02
CA LEU A 346 18.44 8.37 -6.55
C LEU A 346 17.75 9.48 -5.76
N TYR A 347 16.52 9.83 -6.17
CA TYR A 347 15.73 10.90 -5.56
C TYR A 347 14.77 10.33 -4.51
N GLY A 348 14.76 10.95 -3.33
CA GLY A 348 13.95 10.61 -2.18
C GLY A 348 12.84 11.64 -1.90
N PRO A 349 12.38 11.77 -0.65
CA PRO A 349 11.35 12.74 -0.29
C PRO A 349 11.82 14.19 -0.44
N ASP A 350 10.85 15.10 -0.54
CA ASP A 350 11.06 16.54 -0.42
C ASP A 350 11.81 16.88 0.87
N ASN A 351 12.71 17.87 0.80
CA ASN A 351 13.42 18.34 1.98
C ASN A 351 12.45 19.07 2.94
N PRO A 352 12.14 18.51 4.12
CA PRO A 352 11.19 19.14 5.05
C PRO A 352 11.75 20.41 5.70
N LEU A 353 13.07 20.65 5.56
CA LEU A 353 13.77 21.79 6.13
C LEU A 353 13.90 22.98 5.19
N ARG A 354 13.44 22.89 3.95
CA ARG A 354 13.55 23.97 2.95
C ARG A 354 12.19 24.51 2.55
N ARG A 355 12.14 25.80 2.21
CA ARG A 355 10.94 26.42 1.62
C ARG A 355 10.67 25.93 0.20
N THR A 356 11.73 25.80 -0.60
CA THR A 356 11.67 25.11 -1.89
C THR A 356 11.65 23.62 -1.57
N LYS A 357 10.53 22.94 -1.88
CA LYS A 357 10.35 21.50 -1.65
C LYS A 357 11.15 20.69 -2.67
N GLU A 358 12.45 20.95 -2.77
CA GLU A 358 13.33 20.18 -3.64
C GLU A 358 13.53 18.79 -3.05
N PRO A 359 13.46 17.73 -3.87
CA PRO A 359 13.67 16.37 -3.41
C PRO A 359 15.10 16.18 -2.93
N LEU A 360 15.26 15.49 -1.81
CA LEU A 360 16.57 15.01 -1.38
C LEU A 360 17.09 13.98 -2.38
N SER A 361 18.40 13.93 -2.59
CA SER A 361 19.01 12.94 -3.47
C SER A 361 20.25 12.31 -2.84
N VAL A 362 20.62 11.13 -3.33
CA VAL A 362 21.89 10.47 -3.01
C VAL A 362 22.61 10.09 -4.31
N PRO A 363 23.95 10.22 -4.39
CA PRO A 363 24.71 9.79 -5.55
C PRO A 363 24.55 8.28 -5.79
N LEU A 364 24.32 7.92 -7.05
CA LEU A 364 24.19 6.55 -7.53
C LEU A 364 25.20 6.34 -8.66
N THR A 365 26.13 5.40 -8.48
CA THR A 365 27.07 4.99 -9.54
C THR A 365 26.74 3.57 -9.98
N ILE A 366 26.62 3.37 -11.29
CA ILE A 366 26.30 2.07 -11.88
C ILE A 366 27.46 1.73 -12.83
N HIS A 367 28.07 0.56 -12.63
CA HIS A 367 29.13 0.02 -13.48
C HIS A 367 28.59 -1.15 -14.28
N LEU A 368 28.76 -1.11 -15.59
CA LEU A 368 28.33 -2.16 -16.51
C LEU A 368 29.56 -3.01 -16.88
N ASN A 369 29.43 -4.34 -16.78
CA ASN A 369 30.46 -5.25 -17.24
C ASN A 369 29.94 -5.98 -18.49
N GLU A 370 30.33 -5.50 -19.68
CA GLU A 370 29.85 -6.06 -20.95
C GLU A 370 30.28 -7.52 -21.14
N ALA A 371 31.45 -7.92 -20.65
CA ALA A 371 31.96 -9.28 -20.79
C ALA A 371 31.13 -10.32 -20.02
N THR A 372 30.52 -9.91 -18.90
CA THR A 372 29.75 -10.82 -18.02
C THR A 372 28.25 -10.52 -18.01
N GLY A 373 27.83 -9.39 -18.59
CA GLY A 373 26.46 -8.87 -18.51
C GLY A 373 26.03 -8.39 -17.11
N LYS A 374 26.95 -8.41 -16.12
CA LYS A 374 26.67 -8.02 -14.74
C LYS A 374 26.71 -6.51 -14.55
N VAL A 375 25.95 -6.03 -13.56
CA VAL A 375 25.85 -4.63 -13.18
C VAL A 375 26.24 -4.47 -11.72
N LYS A 376 27.21 -3.61 -11.44
CA LYS A 376 27.60 -3.25 -10.07
C LYS A 376 27.05 -1.87 -9.71
N ILE A 377 26.36 -1.78 -8.59
CA ILE A 377 25.69 -0.58 -8.08
C ILE A 377 26.40 -0.12 -6.81
N GLU A 378 26.78 1.16 -6.76
CA GLU A 378 27.34 1.81 -5.58
C GLU A 378 26.45 2.98 -5.13
N ILE A 379 25.93 2.91 -3.90
CA ILE A 379 25.02 3.92 -3.33
C ILE A 379 25.11 3.92 -1.81
N CYS A 380 25.19 5.10 -1.18
CA CYS A 380 25.24 5.23 0.29
C CYS A 380 26.35 4.41 1.01
N GLY A 381 27.44 4.04 0.30
CA GLY A 381 28.51 3.18 0.81
C GLY A 381 28.26 1.68 0.64
N GLU A 382 27.07 1.29 0.17
CA GLU A 382 26.72 -0.07 -0.21
C GLU A 382 27.23 -0.38 -1.62
N ARG A 383 27.62 -1.64 -1.85
CA ARG A 383 28.06 -2.17 -3.14
C ARG A 383 27.34 -3.47 -3.43
N VAL A 384 26.59 -3.53 -4.52
CA VAL A 384 25.82 -4.71 -4.92
C VAL A 384 26.17 -5.05 -6.37
N GLU A 385 26.52 -6.31 -6.64
CA GLU A 385 26.70 -6.82 -8.00
C GLU A 385 25.49 -7.71 -8.35
N LEU A 386 24.87 -7.45 -9.50
CA LEU A 386 23.66 -8.13 -9.96
C LEU A 386 23.85 -8.71 -11.36
N ALA A 387 23.31 -9.91 -11.55
CA ALA A 387 23.05 -10.44 -12.88
C ALA A 387 21.73 -9.90 -13.42
N GLN A 388 21.56 -9.91 -14.74
CA GLN A 388 20.29 -9.59 -15.37
C GLN A 388 19.18 -10.52 -14.84
N GLY A 389 17.98 -9.98 -14.62
CA GLY A 389 16.82 -10.70 -14.14
C GLY A 389 16.87 -11.10 -12.67
N THR A 390 17.67 -10.40 -11.84
CA THR A 390 17.78 -10.66 -10.38
C THR A 390 17.59 -9.39 -9.55
N TYR A 391 16.95 -9.54 -8.39
CA TYR A 391 16.81 -8.48 -7.40
C TYR A 391 18.01 -8.43 -6.45
N SER A 392 18.41 -7.23 -6.06
CA SER A 392 19.28 -7.05 -4.90
C SER A 392 18.58 -7.46 -3.60
N PRO A 393 19.36 -7.74 -2.53
CA PRO A 393 18.87 -7.61 -1.16
C PRO A 393 18.36 -6.19 -0.87
N TRP A 394 17.72 -5.99 0.27
CA TRP A 394 17.34 -4.65 0.74
C TRP A 394 18.56 -3.76 0.92
N VAL A 395 18.65 -2.68 0.14
CA VAL A 395 19.71 -1.68 0.22
C VAL A 395 19.25 -0.50 1.08
N PRO A 396 19.92 -0.18 2.20
CA PRO A 396 19.58 0.97 3.03
C PRO A 396 19.97 2.30 2.35
N ILE A 397 19.02 3.23 2.30
CA ILE A 397 19.21 4.56 1.71
C ILE A 397 19.07 5.63 2.79
N VAL A 398 20.01 6.57 2.83
CA VAL A 398 20.04 7.64 3.84
C VAL A 398 20.11 9.01 3.17
N PHE A 399 18.98 9.70 3.14
CA PHE A 399 18.88 11.08 2.68
C PHE A 399 19.23 12.05 3.81
N ARG A 400 20.14 13.00 3.55
CA ARG A 400 20.61 13.99 4.52
C ARG A 400 19.92 15.33 4.25
N ALA A 401 19.02 15.76 5.14
CA ALA A 401 18.25 17.00 4.96
C ALA A 401 18.96 18.27 5.48
N GLY A 402 20.03 18.10 6.27
CA GLY A 402 20.75 19.18 6.96
C GLY A 402 20.56 19.12 8.49
N PHE A 403 21.42 19.81 9.26
CA PHE A 403 21.32 19.91 10.74
C PHE A 403 21.12 18.58 11.49
N GLY A 404 21.71 17.49 10.98
CA GLY A 404 21.57 16.15 11.58
C GLY A 404 20.26 15.42 11.23
N PHE A 405 19.29 16.07 10.58
CA PHE A 405 18.07 15.42 10.10
C PHE A 405 18.38 14.46 8.95
N ARG A 406 17.87 13.23 9.07
CA ARG A 406 18.06 12.15 8.10
C ARG A 406 16.73 11.44 7.87
N ALA A 407 16.36 11.23 6.60
CA ALA A 407 15.29 10.31 6.22
C ALA A 407 15.94 8.98 5.81
N ARG A 408 15.42 7.87 6.34
CA ARG A 408 15.97 6.53 6.10
C ARG A 408 14.93 5.66 5.42
N GLY A 409 15.33 5.06 4.31
CA GLY A 409 14.51 4.11 3.58
C GLY A 409 15.30 2.89 3.14
N ILE A 410 14.60 1.99 2.47
CA ILE A 410 15.15 0.78 1.87
C ILE A 410 14.59 0.63 0.46
N CYS A 411 15.38 0.15 -0.48
CA CYS A 411 14.91 -0.21 -1.82
C CYS A 411 15.63 -1.47 -2.32
N ARG A 412 15.10 -2.07 -3.40
CA ARG A 412 15.80 -3.10 -4.17
C ARG A 412 16.02 -2.62 -5.60
N PHE A 413 17.09 -3.12 -6.21
CA PHE A 413 17.45 -2.90 -7.60
C PHE A 413 17.19 -4.17 -8.40
N TYR A 414 16.68 -4.03 -9.63
CA TYR A 414 16.44 -5.13 -10.55
C TYR A 414 16.95 -4.74 -11.95
N VAL A 415 17.93 -5.50 -12.44
CA VAL A 415 18.51 -5.27 -13.76
C VAL A 415 17.67 -6.01 -14.78
N MET A 416 16.79 -5.31 -15.50
CA MET A 416 15.98 -5.90 -16.57
C MET A 416 16.85 -6.22 -17.78
N ARG A 417 17.77 -5.31 -18.11
CA ARG A 417 18.69 -5.42 -19.24
C ARG A 417 19.97 -4.65 -18.95
N SER A 418 21.12 -5.18 -19.35
CA SER A 418 22.41 -4.49 -19.22
C SER A 418 23.02 -4.05 -20.56
N SER A 419 22.56 -4.61 -21.69
CA SER A 419 23.05 -4.33 -23.05
C SER A 419 21.95 -4.54 -24.11
N PRO A 420 21.91 -3.79 -25.24
CA PRO A 420 22.79 -2.66 -25.59
C PRO A 420 22.49 -1.40 -24.77
N HIS A 421 21.28 -1.28 -24.23
CA HIS A 421 20.90 -0.24 -23.29
C HIS A 421 20.65 -0.85 -21.92
N LEU A 422 21.07 -0.14 -20.87
CA LEU A 422 20.70 -0.46 -19.50
C LEU A 422 19.20 -0.21 -19.32
N GLU A 423 18.52 -1.13 -18.65
CA GLU A 423 17.20 -0.95 -18.06
C GLU A 423 17.28 -1.41 -16.61
N LEU A 424 17.21 -0.46 -15.68
CA LEU A 424 17.34 -0.70 -14.25
C LEU A 424 16.08 -0.20 -13.54
N TYR A 425 15.32 -1.15 -12.99
CA TYR A 425 14.20 -0.88 -12.12
C TYR A 425 14.66 -0.76 -10.66
N VAL A 426 14.08 0.18 -9.93
CA VAL A 426 14.27 0.38 -8.50
C VAL A 426 12.89 0.41 -7.85
N THR A 427 12.69 -0.44 -6.85
CA THR A 427 11.43 -0.47 -6.09
C THR A 427 11.16 0.90 -5.48
N PRO A 428 9.90 1.22 -5.13
CA PRO A 428 9.61 2.35 -4.27
C PRO A 428 10.51 2.35 -3.03
N ILE A 429 10.96 3.53 -2.62
CA ILE A 429 11.83 3.68 -1.45
C ILE A 429 10.95 3.52 -0.21
N GLN A 430 10.98 2.36 0.41
CA GLN A 430 10.13 2.05 1.56
C GLN A 430 10.72 2.62 2.85
N ILE A 431 9.89 2.77 3.88
CA ILE A 431 10.33 3.24 5.20
C ILE A 431 11.23 2.17 5.84
N ASP A 432 12.43 2.54 6.31
CA ASP A 432 13.36 1.57 6.93
C ASP A 432 12.77 1.04 8.26
N PRO A 433 12.45 -0.26 8.40
CA PRO A 433 11.85 -0.81 9.61
C PRO A 433 12.77 -0.74 10.84
N VAL A 434 14.09 -0.59 10.63
CA VAL A 434 15.09 -0.44 11.72
C VAL A 434 15.00 0.92 12.40
N LYS A 435 14.64 1.96 11.65
CA LYS A 435 14.49 3.33 12.17
C LYS A 435 13.41 4.06 11.36
N PRO A 436 12.13 3.72 11.56
CA PRO A 436 11.07 4.12 10.65
C PRO A 436 10.77 5.62 10.78
N ALA A 437 10.54 6.26 9.64
CA ALA A 437 10.21 7.69 9.55
C ALA A 437 8.76 8.00 9.99
N LEU A 438 7.88 6.99 9.93
CA LEU A 438 6.48 7.04 10.38
C LEU A 438 6.18 5.82 11.27
N PRO A 439 5.18 5.87 12.15
CA PRO A 439 4.76 4.72 12.94
C PRO A 439 4.10 3.65 12.05
N VAL A 440 4.90 2.70 11.59
CA VAL A 440 4.46 1.54 10.79
C VAL A 440 4.05 0.34 11.64
N SER A 441 4.23 0.43 12.97
CA SER A 441 3.87 -0.65 13.91
C SER A 441 3.42 -0.12 15.27
N HIS A 442 2.64 -0.94 15.99
CA HIS A 442 2.30 -0.77 17.39
C HIS A 442 2.79 -1.98 18.21
N PRO A 443 3.48 -1.78 19.34
CA PRO A 443 4.18 -0.55 19.70
C PRO A 443 5.16 -0.14 18.60
N PHE A 444 5.56 1.14 18.56
CA PHE A 444 6.49 1.67 17.54
C PHE A 444 7.77 0.82 17.35
N VAL A 445 8.25 0.19 18.43
CA VAL A 445 9.47 -0.63 18.43
C VAL A 445 9.27 -2.02 17.81
N TYR A 446 8.04 -2.43 17.49
CA TYR A 446 7.76 -3.78 17.00
C TYR A 446 8.37 -4.04 15.63
N SER A 447 8.32 -3.07 14.70
CA SER A 447 9.02 -3.17 13.41
C SER A 447 10.53 -3.31 13.58
N VAL A 448 11.11 -2.59 14.54
CA VAL A 448 12.54 -2.65 14.86
C VAL A 448 12.91 -4.02 15.42
N TYR A 449 12.07 -4.56 16.31
CA TYR A 449 12.22 -5.90 16.86
C TYR A 449 12.20 -6.97 15.75
N LEU A 450 11.18 -6.94 14.88
CA LEU A 450 11.09 -7.86 13.74
C LEU A 450 12.30 -7.73 12.82
N SER A 451 12.76 -6.50 12.56
CA SER A 451 13.89 -6.29 11.65
C SER A 451 15.21 -6.81 12.21
N LYS A 452 15.43 -6.69 13.53
CA LYS A 452 16.59 -7.30 14.18
C LYS A 452 16.56 -8.82 14.17
N LEU A 453 15.36 -9.41 14.22
CA LEU A 453 15.19 -10.87 14.24
C LEU A 453 15.28 -11.49 12.84
N LEU A 454 14.70 -10.84 11.83
CA LEU A 454 14.44 -11.44 10.50
C LEU A 454 15.18 -10.72 9.36
N GLY A 455 15.90 -9.64 9.65
CA GLY A 455 16.45 -8.73 8.65
C GLY A 455 15.44 -7.66 8.22
N ARG A 456 15.84 -6.79 7.29
CA ARG A 456 14.92 -5.80 6.70
C ARG A 456 13.83 -6.50 5.89
N PHE A 457 12.64 -5.92 5.90
CA PHE A 457 11.44 -6.43 5.24
C PHE A 457 10.63 -5.26 4.69
N SER A 458 9.73 -5.52 3.75
CA SER A 458 8.86 -4.50 3.16
C SER A 458 7.94 -3.81 4.19
N THR A 459 7.84 -2.49 4.13
CA THR A 459 6.95 -1.68 4.97
C THR A 459 5.86 -0.98 4.17
N LEU A 460 6.02 -0.83 2.85
CA LEU A 460 5.02 -0.23 1.96
C LEU A 460 3.73 -1.06 1.97
N GLY A 461 2.58 -0.38 2.06
CA GLY A 461 1.28 -1.03 2.25
C GLY A 461 0.94 -2.04 1.15
N LEU A 462 1.11 -1.63 -0.11
CA LEU A 462 1.01 -2.47 -1.31
C LEU A 462 2.37 -2.43 -2.00
N ALA A 463 3.16 -3.49 -1.80
CA ALA A 463 4.58 -3.45 -2.15
C ALA A 463 4.87 -4.01 -3.55
N GLU A 464 4.08 -4.98 -3.97
CA GLU A 464 4.08 -5.60 -5.29
C GLU A 464 3.67 -4.55 -6.33
N ASP A 465 4.60 -4.16 -7.19
CA ASP A 465 4.49 -2.99 -8.03
C ASP A 465 3.70 -3.27 -9.30
N THR A 466 2.39 -3.42 -9.13
CA THR A 466 1.45 -3.59 -10.22
C THR A 466 1.48 -2.40 -11.18
N SER A 467 1.78 -1.19 -10.71
CA SER A 467 1.84 -0.01 -11.56
C SER A 467 3.01 -0.06 -12.52
N ALA A 468 4.21 -0.40 -12.05
CA ALA A 468 5.38 -0.56 -12.92
C ALA A 468 5.16 -1.65 -13.97
N PHE A 469 4.56 -2.78 -13.61
CA PHE A 469 4.26 -3.83 -14.58
C PHE A 469 3.19 -3.38 -15.59
N ASN A 470 2.10 -2.80 -15.10
CA ASN A 470 0.97 -2.34 -15.93
C ASN A 470 1.34 -1.19 -16.90
N GLU A 471 2.39 -0.42 -16.60
CA GLU A 471 2.94 0.64 -17.45
C GLU A 471 4.19 0.20 -18.25
N GLY A 472 4.62 -1.06 -18.16
CA GLY A 472 5.74 -1.62 -18.95
C GLY A 472 7.15 -1.26 -18.45
N PHE A 473 7.30 -0.91 -17.17
CA PHE A 473 8.57 -0.61 -16.49
C PHE A 473 9.10 -1.76 -15.63
N LEU A 474 8.35 -2.85 -15.54
CA LEU A 474 8.75 -4.12 -14.95
C LEU A 474 8.29 -5.23 -15.89
N ASP A 475 9.07 -6.29 -16.04
CA ASP A 475 8.68 -7.45 -16.84
C ASP A 475 7.92 -8.49 -15.99
N GLU A 476 7.28 -9.46 -16.64
CA GLU A 476 6.46 -10.49 -15.98
C GLU A 476 7.29 -11.27 -14.94
N LYS A 477 8.52 -11.64 -15.30
CA LYS A 477 9.45 -12.33 -14.40
C LYS A 477 9.80 -11.43 -13.21
N GLY A 478 10.14 -10.17 -13.44
CA GLY A 478 10.50 -9.22 -12.40
C GLY A 478 9.34 -8.92 -11.46
N PHE A 479 8.10 -8.94 -11.95
CA PHE A 479 6.91 -8.84 -11.09
C PHE A 479 6.70 -10.10 -10.25
N LEU A 480 6.75 -11.28 -10.87
CA LEU A 480 6.55 -12.57 -10.16
C LEU A 480 7.62 -12.80 -9.09
N ASP A 481 8.90 -12.58 -9.43
CA ASP A 481 10.00 -12.68 -8.47
C ASP A 481 9.79 -11.71 -7.29
N GLN A 482 9.34 -10.48 -7.57
CA GLN A 482 9.05 -9.50 -6.53
C GLN A 482 7.90 -9.95 -5.61
N ALA A 483 6.81 -10.43 -6.19
CA ALA A 483 5.65 -10.91 -5.46
C ALA A 483 6.03 -12.08 -4.53
N TYR A 484 6.82 -13.03 -5.01
CA TYR A 484 7.27 -14.15 -4.18
C TYR A 484 8.33 -13.75 -3.14
N LEU A 485 9.22 -12.80 -3.43
CA LEU A 485 10.14 -12.25 -2.43
C LEU A 485 9.39 -11.62 -1.25
N TYR A 486 8.33 -10.86 -1.51
CA TYR A 486 7.51 -10.27 -0.45
C TYR A 486 6.64 -11.31 0.27
N GLN A 487 6.14 -12.32 -0.43
CA GLN A 487 5.46 -13.46 0.19
C GLN A 487 6.38 -14.16 1.19
N GLU A 488 7.61 -14.51 0.80
CA GLU A 488 8.59 -15.18 1.66
C GLU A 488 8.97 -14.33 2.88
N GLU A 489 9.14 -13.02 2.70
CA GLU A 489 9.34 -12.08 3.80
C GLU A 489 8.17 -12.10 4.78
N ARG A 490 6.93 -12.05 4.26
CA ARG A 490 5.72 -12.03 5.08
C ARG A 490 5.50 -13.35 5.80
N GLU A 491 5.78 -14.49 5.17
CA GLU A 491 5.73 -15.80 5.81
C GLU A 491 6.69 -15.88 7.01
N ARG A 492 7.93 -15.40 6.86
CA ARG A 492 8.89 -15.36 7.98
C ARG A 492 8.37 -14.53 9.15
N VAL A 493 7.75 -13.38 8.87
CA VAL A 493 7.11 -12.55 9.91
C VAL A 493 5.92 -13.29 10.54
N PHE A 494 5.04 -13.88 9.74
CA PHE A 494 3.88 -14.62 10.19
C PHE A 494 4.25 -15.80 11.09
N PHE A 495 5.18 -16.67 10.67
CA PHE A 495 5.56 -17.83 11.48
C PHE A 495 6.26 -17.40 12.78
N SER A 496 7.06 -16.33 12.76
CA SER A 496 7.64 -15.74 13.97
C SER A 496 6.56 -15.23 14.94
N ALA A 497 5.52 -14.57 14.41
CA ALA A 497 4.37 -14.09 15.16
C ALA A 497 3.50 -15.23 15.71
N LEU A 498 3.25 -16.25 14.90
CA LEU A 498 2.47 -17.43 15.27
C LEU A 498 3.14 -18.19 16.42
N GLU A 499 4.46 -18.39 16.38
CA GLU A 499 5.21 -19.06 17.46
C GLU A 499 5.16 -18.30 18.79
N ARG A 500 5.09 -16.97 18.75
CA ARG A 500 5.08 -16.09 19.94
C ARG A 500 3.69 -15.86 20.49
N THR A 501 2.66 -15.96 19.65
CA THR A 501 1.27 -15.84 20.07
C THR A 501 0.82 -17.19 20.62
N ARG A 502 0.94 -17.40 21.94
CA ARG A 502 0.57 -18.67 22.59
C ARG A 502 -0.91 -18.77 22.96
N ARG A 503 -1.56 -17.63 23.20
CA ARG A 503 -2.99 -17.48 23.51
C ARG A 503 -3.52 -16.20 22.87
N GLY A 504 -4.83 -16.16 22.60
CA GLY A 504 -5.49 -14.99 21.99
C GLY A 504 -5.56 -15.09 20.46
N VAL A 505 -5.27 -14.01 19.73
CA VAL A 505 -5.43 -13.97 18.26
C VAL A 505 -4.11 -13.72 17.54
N CYS A 506 -3.87 -14.45 16.46
CA CYS A 506 -2.82 -14.14 15.48
C CYS A 506 -3.48 -13.97 14.10
N ALA A 507 -3.57 -12.75 13.60
CA ALA A 507 -4.16 -12.42 12.30
C ALA A 507 -3.07 -11.94 11.33
N CYS A 508 -3.00 -12.52 10.13
CA CYS A 508 -2.09 -12.09 9.08
C CYS A 508 -2.76 -12.15 7.71
N VAL A 509 -2.58 -11.12 6.88
CA VAL A 509 -3.09 -11.11 5.49
C VAL A 509 -1.92 -11.18 4.52
N PHE A 510 -2.07 -11.96 3.45
CA PHE A 510 -1.14 -12.10 2.35
C PHE A 510 -1.80 -11.57 1.07
N ASP A 511 -1.12 -10.64 0.40
CA ASP A 511 -1.68 -9.93 -0.76
C ASP A 511 -1.33 -10.65 -2.08
N VAL A 512 -0.41 -11.62 -2.06
CA VAL A 512 0.17 -12.25 -3.26
C VAL A 512 -0.88 -12.86 -4.18
N THR A 513 -1.95 -13.44 -3.60
CA THR A 513 -3.05 -14.05 -4.35
C THR A 513 -3.80 -13.02 -5.17
N ASP A 514 -4.12 -11.88 -4.58
CA ASP A 514 -4.75 -10.73 -5.24
C ASP A 514 -3.82 -10.13 -6.30
N ARG A 515 -2.56 -9.83 -5.94
CA ARG A 515 -1.58 -9.16 -6.82
C ARG A 515 -1.30 -9.96 -8.09
N ILE A 516 -1.08 -11.27 -7.98
CA ILE A 516 -0.78 -12.13 -9.12
C ILE A 516 -2.04 -12.36 -9.96
N GLN A 517 -3.20 -12.59 -9.36
CA GLN A 517 -4.44 -12.77 -10.11
C GLN A 517 -4.82 -11.50 -10.88
N HIS A 518 -4.65 -10.30 -10.32
CA HIS A 518 -4.83 -9.06 -11.08
C HIS A 518 -4.00 -9.05 -12.36
N MET A 519 -2.73 -9.46 -12.29
CA MET A 519 -1.77 -9.32 -13.39
C MET A 519 -1.81 -10.47 -14.40
N PHE A 520 -2.24 -11.66 -13.99
CA PHE A 520 -2.15 -12.89 -14.80
C PHE A 520 -3.48 -13.64 -14.97
N PHE A 521 -4.65 -13.04 -14.71
CA PHE A 521 -5.93 -13.76 -14.84
C PHE A 521 -6.22 -14.27 -16.25
N ASN A 522 -5.81 -13.52 -17.27
CA ASN A 522 -5.92 -13.92 -18.68
C ASN A 522 -5.12 -15.20 -19.03
N SER A 523 -4.21 -15.64 -18.15
CA SER A 523 -3.50 -16.92 -18.31
C SER A 523 -4.42 -18.14 -18.15
N LEU A 524 -5.58 -17.99 -17.50
CA LEU A 524 -6.53 -19.10 -17.24
C LEU A 524 -7.38 -19.49 -18.45
N ASP A 525 -7.80 -18.53 -19.28
CA ASP A 525 -8.71 -18.77 -20.39
C ASP A 525 -8.06 -18.62 -21.76
N GLY A 526 -6.76 -18.28 -21.80
CA GLY A 526 -5.99 -18.08 -23.03
C GLY A 526 -6.50 -16.91 -23.87
N LYS A 527 -7.49 -16.16 -23.39
CA LYS A 527 -8.03 -14.97 -24.04
C LYS A 527 -7.20 -13.80 -23.57
N ALA A 528 -6.14 -13.51 -24.33
CA ALA A 528 -5.28 -12.36 -24.07
C ALA A 528 -6.14 -11.08 -23.95
N SER A 529 -6.02 -10.36 -22.84
CA SER A 529 -6.16 -8.91 -22.92
C SER A 529 -4.98 -8.41 -23.76
N SER A 530 -5.16 -7.37 -24.56
CA SER A 530 -4.15 -6.88 -25.51
C SER A 530 -2.82 -6.45 -24.85
N GLY A 531 -2.75 -6.39 -23.52
CA GLY A 531 -1.58 -6.02 -22.74
C GLY A 531 -0.58 -7.12 -22.37
N ASN A 532 -0.90 -8.42 -22.49
CA ASN A 532 0.03 -9.52 -22.16
C ASN A 532 0.49 -10.26 -23.42
N ALA A 533 1.62 -9.85 -24.00
CA ALA A 533 2.16 -10.40 -25.24
C ALA A 533 2.58 -11.90 -25.15
N ASP A 534 2.78 -12.43 -23.93
CA ASP A 534 3.29 -13.79 -23.70
C ASP A 534 2.39 -14.63 -22.76
N ALA A 535 1.06 -14.44 -22.85
CA ALA A 535 0.10 -15.16 -21.99
C ALA A 535 0.27 -16.69 -22.03
N ALA A 536 0.75 -17.24 -23.17
CA ALA A 536 1.03 -18.66 -23.33
C ALA A 536 2.15 -19.17 -22.40
N ARG A 537 3.24 -18.42 -22.24
CA ARG A 537 4.36 -18.79 -21.36
C ARG A 537 3.96 -18.84 -19.88
N TYR A 538 2.92 -18.10 -19.50
CA TYR A 538 2.50 -17.93 -18.11
C TYR A 538 1.18 -18.64 -17.75
N GLN A 539 0.68 -19.55 -18.58
CA GLN A 539 -0.58 -20.31 -18.36
C GLN A 539 -0.66 -21.06 -17.02
N GLY A 540 0.48 -21.41 -16.41
CA GLY A 540 0.55 -22.10 -15.11
C GLY A 540 0.67 -21.20 -13.89
N VAL A 541 0.77 -19.87 -14.04
CA VAL A 541 1.12 -18.97 -12.92
C VAL A 541 0.08 -18.99 -11.80
N ILE A 542 -1.21 -18.96 -12.14
CA ILE A 542 -2.27 -18.98 -11.13
C ILE A 542 -2.36 -20.36 -10.47
N GLU A 543 -2.15 -21.45 -11.21
CA GLU A 543 -2.10 -22.78 -10.61
C GLU A 543 -0.94 -22.90 -9.60
N GLU A 544 0.26 -22.48 -10.00
CA GLU A 544 1.45 -22.47 -9.15
C GLU A 544 1.25 -21.60 -7.89
N LEU A 545 0.59 -20.46 -8.01
CA LEU A 545 0.19 -19.62 -6.88
C LEU A 545 -0.66 -20.42 -5.87
N TYR A 546 -1.69 -21.15 -6.33
CA TYR A 546 -2.56 -21.92 -5.43
C TYR A 546 -1.82 -23.10 -4.80
N LEU A 547 -0.92 -23.78 -5.54
CA LEU A 547 -0.05 -24.83 -4.99
C LEU A 547 0.86 -24.31 -3.87
N ARG A 548 1.43 -23.11 -4.05
CA ARG A 548 2.23 -22.43 -3.01
C ARG A 548 1.39 -22.10 -1.79
N MET A 549 0.17 -21.59 -1.98
CA MET A 549 -0.73 -21.30 -0.87
C MET A 549 -1.16 -22.57 -0.14
N ASP A 550 -1.37 -23.69 -0.84
CA ASP A 550 -1.66 -24.99 -0.20
C ASP A 550 -0.49 -25.45 0.68
N THR A 551 0.74 -25.35 0.17
CA THR A 551 1.95 -25.66 0.93
C THR A 551 2.08 -24.79 2.18
N PHE A 552 1.79 -23.49 2.05
CA PHE A 552 1.77 -22.55 3.16
C PHE A 552 0.69 -22.89 4.21
N VAL A 553 -0.52 -23.27 3.78
CA VAL A 553 -1.59 -23.73 4.66
C VAL A 553 -1.19 -25.00 5.41
N GLY A 554 -0.55 -25.96 4.73
CA GLY A 554 0.01 -27.16 5.35
C GLY A 554 0.97 -26.82 6.50
N ARG A 555 1.98 -25.98 6.22
CA ARG A 555 2.94 -25.50 7.24
C ARG A 555 2.29 -24.74 8.38
N THR A 556 1.18 -24.04 8.11
CA THR A 556 0.41 -23.34 9.15
C THR A 556 -0.32 -24.33 10.06
N LEU A 557 -0.95 -25.36 9.48
CA LEU A 557 -1.65 -26.42 10.21
C LEU A 557 -0.69 -27.20 11.13
N ASP A 558 0.55 -27.44 10.70
CA ASP A 558 1.58 -28.13 11.49
C ASP A 558 1.99 -27.37 12.76
N LYS A 559 1.69 -26.07 12.85
CA LYS A 559 2.00 -25.20 14.00
C LYS A 559 0.84 -25.06 14.98
N LEU A 560 -0.30 -25.70 14.72
CA LEU A 560 -1.49 -25.63 15.56
C LEU A 560 -1.52 -26.75 16.61
N GLY A 561 -1.97 -26.41 17.82
CA GLY A 561 -2.36 -27.39 18.83
C GLY A 561 -3.84 -27.80 18.73
N PRO A 562 -4.26 -28.82 19.49
CA PRO A 562 -5.63 -29.35 19.45
C PRO A 562 -6.71 -28.35 19.89
N GLU A 563 -6.34 -27.34 20.69
CA GLU A 563 -7.26 -26.28 21.17
C GLU A 563 -7.16 -24.98 20.34
N ASP A 564 -6.41 -25.00 19.24
CA ASP A 564 -6.26 -23.85 18.36
C ASP A 564 -7.29 -23.92 17.21
N VAL A 565 -7.73 -22.75 16.76
CA VAL A 565 -8.64 -22.62 15.62
C VAL A 565 -7.93 -21.88 14.51
N LEU A 566 -8.02 -22.39 13.29
CA LEU A 566 -7.56 -21.70 12.09
C LEU A 566 -8.75 -21.29 11.24
N PHE A 567 -8.70 -20.06 10.75
CA PHE A 567 -9.49 -19.58 9.63
C PHE A 567 -8.54 -19.22 8.49
N ILE A 568 -8.76 -19.82 7.32
CA ILE A 568 -8.21 -19.29 6.06
C ILE A 568 -9.37 -18.60 5.35
N MET A 569 -9.23 -17.33 5.01
CA MET A 569 -10.30 -16.58 4.36
C MET A 569 -9.78 -15.64 3.29
N SER A 570 -10.65 -15.24 2.38
CA SER A 570 -10.44 -14.10 1.50
C SER A 570 -11.59 -13.12 1.65
N ASP A 571 -11.29 -11.86 1.40
CA ASP A 571 -12.23 -10.75 1.45
C ASP A 571 -13.13 -10.69 0.22
N HIS A 572 -12.65 -11.16 -0.94
CA HIS A 572 -13.42 -11.36 -2.17
C HIS A 572 -12.81 -12.49 -3.04
N GLY A 573 -13.56 -12.91 -4.06
CA GLY A 573 -13.08 -13.77 -5.14
C GLY A 573 -12.60 -12.93 -6.33
N PHE A 574 -12.53 -13.54 -7.52
CA PHE A 574 -11.99 -12.88 -8.72
C PHE A 574 -12.79 -13.19 -9.98
N SER A 575 -12.72 -12.31 -10.96
CA SER A 575 -13.22 -12.53 -12.32
C SER A 575 -12.34 -11.79 -13.33
N ALA A 576 -12.43 -12.18 -14.60
CA ALA A 576 -11.76 -11.46 -15.68
C ALA A 576 -12.27 -10.02 -15.78
N PHE A 577 -11.36 -9.09 -16.09
CA PHE A 577 -11.62 -7.71 -16.48
C PHE A 577 -11.20 -7.50 -17.94
N ARG A 578 -12.21 -7.35 -18.80
CA ARG A 578 -12.04 -7.27 -20.26
C ARG A 578 -12.39 -5.90 -20.81
N ARG A 579 -13.40 -5.24 -20.25
CA ARG A 579 -13.93 -3.97 -20.77
C ARG A 579 -14.27 -3.00 -19.65
N GLY A 580 -13.81 -1.76 -19.79
CA GLY A 580 -14.12 -0.66 -18.88
C GLY A 580 -15.44 0.01 -19.24
N VAL A 581 -16.22 0.39 -18.22
CA VAL A 581 -17.43 1.21 -18.36
C VAL A 581 -17.14 2.61 -17.81
N ASP A 582 -17.16 3.61 -18.67
CA ASP A 582 -16.98 5.01 -18.31
C ASP A 582 -18.32 5.64 -17.91
N LEU A 583 -18.58 5.64 -16.60
CA LEU A 583 -19.81 6.21 -16.04
C LEU A 583 -19.90 7.72 -16.28
N ASN A 584 -18.78 8.44 -16.26
CA ASN A 584 -18.78 9.89 -16.47
C ASN A 584 -19.13 10.24 -17.92
N THR A 585 -18.64 9.47 -18.89
CA THR A 585 -19.07 9.60 -20.29
C THR A 585 -20.55 9.28 -20.45
N TRP A 586 -21.05 8.23 -19.81
CA TRP A 586 -22.48 7.91 -19.85
C TRP A 586 -23.32 9.04 -19.25
N LEU A 587 -22.93 9.54 -18.07
CA LEU A 587 -23.58 10.67 -17.39
C LEU A 587 -23.55 11.95 -18.24
N HIS A 588 -22.43 12.19 -18.93
CA HIS A 588 -22.28 13.34 -19.81
C HIS A 588 -23.22 13.29 -21.01
N ARG A 589 -23.28 12.14 -21.70
CA ARG A 589 -24.14 11.93 -22.87
C ARG A 589 -25.64 12.06 -22.55
N HIS A 590 -26.03 11.76 -21.30
CA HIS A 590 -27.41 11.87 -20.83
C HIS A 590 -27.70 13.19 -20.09
N GLY A 591 -26.75 14.13 -20.06
CA GLY A 591 -26.94 15.47 -19.50
C GLY A 591 -26.88 15.58 -17.97
N TYR A 592 -26.43 14.53 -17.26
CA TYR A 592 -26.26 14.58 -15.80
C TYR A 592 -24.91 15.18 -15.38
N LEU A 593 -23.88 15.05 -16.22
CA LEU A 593 -22.56 15.65 -16.05
C LEU A 593 -22.32 16.64 -17.18
N VAL A 594 -21.93 17.86 -16.85
CA VAL A 594 -21.68 18.90 -17.85
C VAL A 594 -20.22 19.34 -17.77
N LEU A 595 -19.57 19.41 -18.92
CA LEU A 595 -18.21 19.95 -19.04
C LEU A 595 -18.28 21.46 -19.33
N LYS A 596 -17.21 22.18 -19.02
CA LYS A 596 -17.04 23.60 -19.35
C LYS A 596 -17.13 23.83 -20.86
N ASP A 597 -17.59 25.03 -21.25
CA ASP A 597 -17.83 25.39 -22.64
C ASP A 597 -16.64 25.05 -23.57
N GLY A 598 -16.96 24.45 -24.72
CA GLY A 598 -15.98 24.02 -25.73
C GLY A 598 -15.29 22.68 -25.45
N LYS A 599 -15.63 21.99 -24.35
CA LYS A 599 -15.08 20.66 -24.03
C LYS A 599 -16.08 19.56 -24.32
N THR A 600 -15.62 18.52 -25.02
CA THR A 600 -16.35 17.26 -25.25
C THR A 600 -15.74 16.08 -24.51
N VAL A 601 -14.49 16.23 -24.06
CA VAL A 601 -13.77 15.28 -23.20
C VAL A 601 -13.16 16.05 -22.03
N GLY A 602 -12.98 15.36 -20.90
CA GLY A 602 -12.50 15.92 -19.65
C GLY A 602 -11.10 15.45 -19.28
N SER A 603 -10.38 16.36 -18.62
CA SER A 603 -9.10 16.10 -17.95
C SER A 603 -9.29 15.37 -16.61
N GLU A 604 -8.21 14.82 -16.07
CA GLU A 604 -8.22 14.10 -14.78
C GLU A 604 -8.73 14.96 -13.62
N TRP A 605 -9.22 14.29 -12.59
CA TRP A 605 -9.63 14.87 -11.32
C TRP A 605 -10.76 15.88 -11.45
N LEU A 606 -11.69 15.63 -12.40
CA LEU A 606 -12.91 16.41 -12.63
C LEU A 606 -12.63 17.90 -12.96
N GLN A 607 -11.41 18.23 -13.41
CA GLN A 607 -10.95 19.62 -13.61
C GLN A 607 -11.78 20.41 -14.62
N ASP A 608 -12.31 19.71 -15.63
CA ASP A 608 -13.08 20.31 -16.73
C ASP A 608 -14.61 20.30 -16.49
N VAL A 609 -15.08 19.84 -15.31
CA VAL A 609 -16.51 19.78 -14.98
C VAL A 609 -17.08 21.18 -14.68
N ASP A 610 -18.25 21.47 -15.24
CA ASP A 610 -19.10 22.62 -14.90
C ASP A 610 -20.03 22.22 -13.74
N TRP A 611 -19.62 22.57 -12.53
CA TRP A 611 -20.33 22.23 -11.30
C TRP A 611 -21.67 22.96 -11.12
N GLU A 612 -21.91 24.06 -11.82
CA GLU A 612 -23.17 24.81 -11.72
C GLU A 612 -24.31 24.12 -12.49
N LYS A 613 -23.96 23.22 -13.42
CA LYS A 613 -24.91 22.45 -14.24
C LYS A 613 -24.87 20.95 -13.98
N THR A 614 -23.80 20.43 -13.36
CA THR A 614 -23.63 19.00 -13.10
C THR A 614 -24.47 18.53 -11.92
N ARG A 615 -25.29 17.49 -12.14
CA ARG A 615 -26.16 16.85 -11.15
C ARG A 615 -25.54 15.58 -10.55
N ALA A 616 -24.77 14.82 -11.31
CA ALA A 616 -24.15 13.58 -10.88
C ALA A 616 -22.77 13.35 -11.53
N TYR A 617 -21.88 12.65 -10.84
CA TYR A 617 -20.52 12.36 -11.28
C TYR A 617 -19.97 11.11 -10.58
N SER A 618 -18.92 10.52 -11.15
CA SER A 618 -18.22 9.35 -10.62
C SER A 618 -16.74 9.68 -10.38
N LEU A 619 -16.18 9.11 -9.31
CA LEU A 619 -14.77 9.15 -8.95
C LEU A 619 -14.43 7.89 -8.16
N GLY A 620 -13.29 7.27 -8.43
CA GLY A 620 -12.95 5.95 -7.87
C GLY A 620 -13.65 4.80 -8.60
N LEU A 621 -13.75 3.66 -7.93
CA LEU A 621 -14.25 2.40 -8.47
C LEU A 621 -15.65 2.03 -7.95
N ALA A 622 -16.11 2.66 -6.86
CA ALA A 622 -17.31 2.25 -6.11
C ALA A 622 -18.64 2.64 -6.75
N GLY A 623 -18.78 3.87 -7.27
CA GLY A 623 -20.07 4.32 -7.79
C GLY A 623 -20.22 5.83 -8.01
N ILE A 624 -21.48 6.29 -7.98
CA ILE A 624 -21.89 7.62 -8.41
C ILE A 624 -22.23 8.50 -7.21
N PHE A 625 -21.74 9.73 -7.24
CA PHE A 625 -22.09 10.81 -6.33
C PHE A 625 -23.08 11.77 -7.00
N ILE A 626 -24.07 12.23 -6.24
CA ILE A 626 -24.98 13.31 -6.61
C ILE A 626 -24.41 14.63 -6.09
N ASN A 627 -24.35 15.67 -6.92
CA ASN A 627 -23.89 17.02 -6.54
C ASN A 627 -24.95 17.70 -5.66
N ARG A 628 -25.01 17.31 -4.38
CA ARG A 628 -26.09 17.64 -3.44
C ARG A 628 -25.87 18.98 -2.77
N LYS A 629 -26.93 19.79 -2.74
CA LYS A 629 -26.94 21.08 -2.05
C LYS A 629 -26.66 20.86 -0.55
N GLY A 630 -25.68 21.59 -0.02
CA GLY A 630 -25.29 21.54 1.39
C GLY A 630 -24.33 20.41 1.77
N ARG A 631 -24.00 19.49 0.85
CA ARG A 631 -22.92 18.51 1.02
C ARG A 631 -21.72 18.87 0.15
N GLU A 632 -21.95 19.09 -1.13
CA GLU A 632 -20.94 19.55 -2.09
C GLU A 632 -20.86 21.08 -2.14
N ALA A 633 -19.64 21.62 -2.35
CA ALA A 633 -19.37 23.06 -2.34
C ALA A 633 -20.21 23.85 -3.36
N ARG A 634 -20.51 23.26 -4.51
CA ARG A 634 -21.35 23.82 -5.58
C ARG A 634 -22.54 22.89 -5.88
N GLY A 635 -23.08 22.26 -4.83
CA GLY A 635 -24.22 21.34 -4.93
C GLY A 635 -25.50 22.01 -5.41
N ILE A 636 -26.14 21.43 -6.43
CA ILE A 636 -27.37 21.96 -7.06
C ILE A 636 -28.60 21.08 -6.84
N VAL A 637 -28.44 19.81 -6.47
CA VAL A 637 -29.56 18.88 -6.28
C VAL A 637 -30.09 18.96 -4.83
N SER A 638 -31.38 19.26 -4.65
CA SER A 638 -32.02 19.33 -3.33
C SER A 638 -32.31 17.93 -2.76
N ARG A 639 -32.22 17.77 -1.43
CA ARG A 639 -32.73 16.55 -0.75
C ARG A 639 -34.25 16.48 -0.80
N ASP A 640 -34.92 17.62 -0.89
CA ASP A 640 -36.38 17.74 -0.90
C ASP A 640 -36.94 17.34 -2.28
N GLY A 641 -37.10 16.04 -2.52
CA GLY A 641 -37.73 15.48 -3.72
C GLY A 641 -36.77 15.12 -4.87
N ASP A 642 -35.95 16.08 -5.31
CA ASP A 642 -35.10 15.93 -6.52
C ASP A 642 -34.07 14.80 -6.41
N LEU A 643 -33.52 14.57 -5.23
CA LEU A 643 -32.53 13.52 -4.99
C LEU A 643 -33.11 12.12 -5.25
N LYS A 644 -34.32 11.85 -4.72
CA LYS A 644 -34.93 10.52 -4.82
C LYS A 644 -35.33 10.20 -6.26
N SER A 645 -35.88 11.17 -6.99
CA SER A 645 -36.25 11.00 -8.40
C SER A 645 -35.02 10.79 -9.27
N LEU A 646 -33.95 11.59 -9.09
CA LEU A 646 -32.70 11.46 -9.82
C LEU A 646 -32.01 10.11 -9.55
N LYS A 647 -31.94 9.66 -8.29
CA LYS A 647 -31.38 8.34 -7.96
C LYS A 647 -32.13 7.21 -8.65
N ALA A 648 -33.46 7.27 -8.65
CA ALA A 648 -34.29 6.27 -9.32
C ALA A 648 -34.15 6.32 -10.85
N GLU A 649 -33.98 7.51 -11.43
CA GLU A 649 -33.73 7.71 -12.86
C GLU A 649 -32.39 7.10 -13.29
N LEU A 650 -31.31 7.45 -12.60
CA LEU A 650 -29.96 6.89 -12.85
C LEU A 650 -29.94 5.37 -12.67
N ALA A 651 -30.55 4.85 -11.59
CA ALA A 651 -30.61 3.42 -11.35
C ALA A 651 -31.36 2.68 -12.47
N ARG A 652 -32.46 3.24 -13.00
CA ARG A 652 -33.18 2.66 -14.15
C ARG A 652 -32.38 2.73 -15.44
N GLY A 653 -31.66 3.82 -15.69
CA GLY A 653 -30.87 4.00 -16.92
C GLY A 653 -29.64 3.09 -17.00
N LEU A 654 -29.04 2.78 -15.85
CA LEU A 654 -27.81 1.98 -15.77
C LEU A 654 -28.06 0.49 -15.47
N SER A 655 -29.12 0.12 -14.75
CA SER A 655 -29.39 -1.29 -14.45
C SER A 655 -29.74 -2.05 -15.72
N GLY A 656 -29.00 -3.12 -16.03
CA GLY A 656 -29.15 -3.88 -17.27
C GLY A 656 -28.49 -3.21 -18.49
N LEU A 657 -27.66 -2.16 -18.29
CA LEU A 657 -26.92 -1.52 -19.37
C LEU A 657 -26.08 -2.57 -20.12
N ARG A 658 -26.23 -2.61 -21.45
CA ARG A 658 -25.52 -3.54 -22.33
C ARG A 658 -24.42 -2.83 -23.09
N ASP A 659 -23.32 -3.55 -23.30
CA ASP A 659 -22.28 -3.12 -24.22
C ASP A 659 -22.78 -3.31 -25.67
N PRO A 660 -22.83 -2.26 -26.50
CA PRO A 660 -23.30 -2.37 -27.88
C PRO A 660 -22.39 -3.25 -28.76
N ALA A 661 -21.11 -3.39 -28.43
CA ALA A 661 -20.16 -4.18 -29.22
C ALA A 661 -20.32 -5.69 -28.98
N THR A 662 -20.62 -6.10 -27.74
CA THR A 662 -20.71 -7.52 -27.37
C THR A 662 -22.14 -8.00 -27.09
N SER A 663 -23.10 -7.09 -26.93
CA SER A 663 -24.47 -7.33 -26.44
C SER A 663 -24.55 -7.91 -25.01
N GLU A 664 -23.43 -8.05 -24.31
CA GLU A 664 -23.37 -8.53 -22.93
C GLU A 664 -23.90 -7.45 -21.97
N VAL A 665 -24.50 -7.90 -20.85
CA VAL A 665 -24.92 -6.98 -19.78
C VAL A 665 -23.69 -6.56 -18.99
N ALA A 666 -23.39 -5.27 -18.98
CA ALA A 666 -22.23 -4.71 -18.30
C ALA A 666 -22.51 -4.30 -16.85
N ILE A 667 -23.74 -3.87 -16.54
CA ILE A 667 -24.18 -3.48 -15.19
C ILE A 667 -25.40 -4.33 -14.82
N THR A 668 -25.28 -5.16 -13.78
CA THR A 668 -26.35 -6.05 -13.33
C THR A 668 -27.47 -5.25 -12.64
N ARG A 669 -27.08 -4.31 -11.77
CA ARG A 669 -27.98 -3.46 -10.98
C ARG A 669 -27.26 -2.23 -10.44
N VAL A 670 -28.03 -1.26 -9.97
CA VAL A 670 -27.54 -0.09 -9.24
C VAL A 670 -28.28 0.01 -7.90
N LEU A 671 -27.53 0.15 -6.81
CA LEU A 671 -28.06 0.15 -5.45
C LEU A 671 -28.09 1.57 -4.88
N ASP A 672 -29.23 1.94 -4.30
CA ASP A 672 -29.36 3.13 -3.46
C ASP A 672 -28.66 2.88 -2.11
N THR A 673 -27.55 3.59 -1.85
CA THR A 673 -26.72 3.36 -0.66
C THR A 673 -27.39 3.76 0.64
N GLU A 674 -28.13 4.88 0.66
CA GLU A 674 -28.87 5.34 1.83
C GLU A 674 -29.95 4.33 2.24
N ARG A 675 -30.55 3.65 1.26
CA ARG A 675 -31.54 2.58 1.52
C ARG A 675 -30.88 1.26 1.93
N ALA A 676 -29.77 0.89 1.30
CA ALA A 676 -29.12 -0.40 1.52
C ALA A 676 -28.26 -0.42 2.79
N PHE A 677 -27.62 0.70 3.13
CA PHE A 677 -26.59 0.83 4.16
C PHE A 677 -26.78 2.12 4.99
N PRO A 678 -27.77 2.18 5.90
CA PRO A 678 -28.15 3.40 6.62
C PRO A 678 -27.29 3.68 7.87
N GLY A 679 -25.97 3.59 7.76
CA GLY A 679 -25.04 3.87 8.85
C GLY A 679 -24.73 5.37 9.04
N PRO A 680 -24.08 5.75 10.15
CA PRO A 680 -23.82 7.14 10.52
C PRO A 680 -22.91 7.90 9.54
N TYR A 681 -22.18 7.18 8.67
CA TYR A 681 -21.30 7.75 7.64
C TYR A 681 -21.81 7.50 6.23
N ALA A 682 -23.08 7.13 6.04
CA ALA A 682 -23.67 6.91 4.72
C ALA A 682 -23.55 8.13 3.78
N ASP A 683 -23.61 9.35 4.33
CA ASP A 683 -23.50 10.60 3.55
C ASP A 683 -22.07 10.86 3.00
N GLU A 684 -21.04 10.16 3.52
CA GLU A 684 -19.63 10.26 3.06
C GLU A 684 -19.33 9.37 1.85
N GLY A 685 -20.17 8.36 1.60
CA GLY A 685 -20.04 7.43 0.48
C GLY A 685 -20.72 7.91 -0.80
N PRO A 686 -20.62 7.11 -1.89
CA PRO A 686 -21.41 7.35 -3.10
C PRO A 686 -22.91 7.23 -2.79
N ASP A 687 -23.76 7.97 -3.50
CA ASP A 687 -25.22 7.89 -3.33
C ASP A 687 -25.82 6.68 -4.07
N LEU A 688 -25.10 6.17 -5.08
CA LEU A 688 -25.44 4.96 -5.82
C LEU A 688 -24.21 4.07 -5.98
N LEU A 689 -24.30 2.80 -5.63
CA LEU A 689 -23.29 1.80 -5.95
C LEU A 689 -23.64 1.13 -7.28
N VAL A 690 -22.64 0.95 -8.13
CA VAL A 690 -22.80 0.32 -9.45
C VAL A 690 -22.28 -1.11 -9.39
N CYS A 691 -23.16 -2.08 -9.62
CA CYS A 691 -22.80 -3.49 -9.64
C CYS A 691 -22.47 -3.91 -11.08
N TYR A 692 -21.19 -3.93 -11.42
CA TYR A 692 -20.72 -4.41 -12.72
C TYR A 692 -20.88 -5.93 -12.86
N ASN A 693 -21.07 -6.41 -14.08
CA ASN A 693 -21.10 -7.85 -14.36
C ASN A 693 -19.67 -8.40 -14.58
N ARG A 694 -19.52 -9.73 -14.57
CA ARG A 694 -18.24 -10.39 -14.92
C ARG A 694 -17.73 -9.91 -16.27
N GLY A 695 -16.45 -9.59 -16.37
CA GLY A 695 -15.83 -9.03 -17.57
C GLY A 695 -15.79 -7.50 -17.59
N PHE A 696 -16.59 -6.84 -16.74
CA PHE A 696 -16.73 -5.39 -16.69
C PHE A 696 -16.31 -4.81 -15.34
N ARG A 697 -15.80 -3.58 -15.36
CA ARG A 697 -15.61 -2.71 -14.18
C ARG A 697 -15.59 -1.25 -14.64
N SER A 698 -15.48 -0.30 -13.71
CA SER A 698 -15.21 1.11 -14.07
C SER A 698 -13.98 1.24 -15.00
N SER A 699 -14.05 2.11 -16.01
CA SER A 699 -12.87 2.42 -16.84
C SER A 699 -11.75 3.08 -16.04
N TRP A 700 -10.51 3.00 -16.54
CA TRP A 700 -9.35 3.64 -15.92
C TRP A 700 -9.52 5.16 -15.82
N GLU A 701 -10.09 5.74 -16.88
CA GLU A 701 -10.33 7.16 -17.05
C GLU A 701 -11.46 7.64 -16.13
N CYS A 702 -12.54 6.85 -15.99
CA CYS A 702 -13.62 7.18 -15.08
C CYS A 702 -13.16 7.13 -13.62
N ALA A 703 -12.26 6.19 -13.27
CA ALA A 703 -11.70 6.10 -11.92
C ALA A 703 -10.94 7.38 -11.51
N THR A 704 -10.31 8.08 -12.46
CA THR A 704 -9.66 9.38 -12.25
C THR A 704 -10.59 10.57 -12.48
N GLY A 705 -11.90 10.34 -12.68
CA GLY A 705 -12.89 11.39 -12.85
C GLY A 705 -12.88 12.05 -14.24
N ARG A 706 -12.29 11.42 -15.25
CA ARG A 706 -12.32 11.93 -16.63
C ARG A 706 -13.67 11.65 -17.29
N VAL A 707 -13.95 12.43 -18.33
CA VAL A 707 -14.98 12.14 -19.34
C VAL A 707 -14.24 11.82 -20.63
N THR A 708 -14.57 10.71 -21.26
CA THR A 708 -13.94 10.25 -22.50
C THR A 708 -14.90 10.35 -23.68
N GLY A 709 -14.45 9.93 -24.87
CA GLY A 709 -15.28 9.87 -26.06
C GLY A 709 -16.25 8.69 -26.07
N GLU A 710 -16.00 7.63 -25.30
CA GLU A 710 -16.71 6.35 -25.38
C GLU A 710 -17.17 5.86 -24.00
N VAL A 711 -18.33 5.20 -23.94
CA VAL A 711 -18.85 4.62 -22.68
C VAL A 711 -18.19 3.27 -22.37
N PHE A 712 -17.79 2.53 -23.40
CA PHE A 712 -17.16 1.23 -23.26
C PHE A 712 -15.82 1.27 -23.96
N ALA A 713 -14.79 0.75 -23.30
CA ALA A 713 -13.43 0.65 -23.85
C ALA A 713 -12.84 -0.72 -23.53
N ASP A 714 -12.02 -1.24 -24.46
CA ASP A 714 -11.28 -2.47 -24.21
C ASP A 714 -10.20 -2.26 -23.14
N ASN A 715 -9.96 -3.30 -22.35
CA ASN A 715 -8.87 -3.31 -21.41
C ASN A 715 -7.56 -3.70 -22.11
N GLU A 716 -6.74 -2.70 -22.41
CA GLU A 716 -5.46 -2.88 -23.08
C GLU A 716 -4.28 -3.09 -22.13
N LYS A 717 -4.52 -3.08 -20.81
CA LYS A 717 -3.45 -3.16 -19.82
C LYS A 717 -3.23 -4.60 -19.31
N PRO A 718 -2.03 -4.94 -18.79
CA PRO A 718 -1.76 -6.24 -18.17
C PRO A 718 -2.75 -6.64 -17.05
N TRP A 719 -3.29 -5.67 -16.32
CA TRP A 719 -4.31 -5.89 -15.29
C TRP A 719 -5.56 -6.56 -15.87
N SER A 720 -5.70 -7.87 -15.71
CA SER A 720 -6.68 -8.72 -16.38
C SER A 720 -7.65 -9.44 -15.44
N GLY A 721 -7.33 -9.55 -14.15
CA GLY A 721 -8.25 -10.01 -13.11
C GLY A 721 -8.77 -8.84 -12.29
N ASP A 722 -10.01 -8.91 -11.80
CA ASP A 722 -10.56 -7.90 -10.92
C ASP A 722 -11.70 -8.45 -10.05
N HIS A 723 -12.10 -7.66 -9.07
CA HIS A 723 -13.13 -7.94 -8.08
C HIS A 723 -14.08 -6.75 -7.87
N CYS A 724 -13.78 -5.57 -8.43
CA CYS A 724 -14.58 -4.34 -8.32
C CYS A 724 -15.85 -4.41 -9.20
N MET A 725 -16.75 -5.32 -8.85
CA MET A 725 -17.98 -5.65 -9.58
C MET A 725 -19.09 -6.05 -8.61
N ASP A 726 -20.21 -6.61 -9.10
CA ASP A 726 -21.30 -7.08 -8.24
C ASP A 726 -20.77 -8.07 -7.19
N PRO A 727 -20.90 -7.78 -5.88
CA PRO A 727 -20.42 -8.63 -4.80
C PRO A 727 -20.92 -10.08 -4.84
N GLU A 728 -22.10 -10.32 -5.43
CA GLU A 728 -22.65 -11.67 -5.59
C GLU A 728 -21.86 -12.53 -6.60
N LEU A 729 -21.10 -11.90 -7.49
CA LEU A 729 -20.36 -12.59 -8.55
C LEU A 729 -18.93 -12.96 -8.13
N VAL A 730 -18.41 -12.36 -7.06
CA VAL A 730 -17.03 -12.53 -6.58
C VAL A 730 -16.98 -12.80 -5.06
N PRO A 731 -17.67 -13.84 -4.56
CA PRO A 731 -17.56 -14.22 -3.15
C PRO A 731 -16.13 -14.65 -2.82
N GLY A 732 -15.68 -14.37 -1.59
CA GLY A 732 -14.42 -14.88 -1.08
C GLY A 732 -14.51 -16.33 -0.60
N VAL A 733 -13.49 -16.78 0.12
CA VAL A 733 -13.42 -18.11 0.74
C VAL A 733 -13.49 -18.02 2.26
N LEU A 734 -14.06 -19.05 2.89
CA LEU A 734 -13.90 -19.33 4.30
C LEU A 734 -13.64 -20.81 4.50
N PHE A 735 -12.43 -21.14 4.94
CA PHE A 735 -12.06 -22.45 5.46
C PHE A 735 -11.86 -22.36 6.98
N SER A 736 -12.18 -23.44 7.69
CA SER A 736 -11.92 -23.51 9.13
C SER A 736 -11.55 -24.91 9.60
N THR A 737 -10.77 -25.00 10.68
CA THR A 737 -10.60 -26.25 11.44
C THR A 737 -11.80 -26.55 12.35
N ARG A 738 -12.67 -25.57 12.61
CA ARG A 738 -13.95 -25.78 13.30
C ARG A 738 -15.06 -25.99 12.29
N ARG A 739 -16.07 -26.80 12.66
CA ARG A 739 -17.24 -27.00 11.82
C ARG A 739 -17.99 -25.69 11.61
N LEU A 740 -18.13 -25.30 10.35
CA LEU A 740 -18.97 -24.18 9.96
C LEU A 740 -20.44 -24.59 10.10
N LYS A 741 -21.26 -23.75 10.75
CA LYS A 741 -22.71 -23.96 10.77
C LYS A 741 -23.26 -23.53 9.41
N ALA A 742 -23.97 -24.44 8.75
CA ALA A 742 -24.60 -24.23 7.45
C ALA A 742 -25.77 -23.25 7.52
#